data_AF-A0A4S4LL97-F1
#
_entry.id   AF-A0A4S4LL97-F1
#
_cell.length_a   1.000
_cell.length_b   1.000
_cell.length_c   1.000
_cell.angle_alpha   90.00
_cell.angle_beta   90.00
_cell.angle_gamma   90.00
#
_symmetry.space_group_name_H-M   'P 1'
#
loop_
_entity.id
_entity.type
_entity.pdbx_description
1 polymer ?
#
loop_
_entity_poly.entity_id
_entity_poly.type
_entity_poly.pdbx_seq_one_letter_code
_entity_poly.pdbx_strand_id
1 'polypeptide(L)'
;MAAQLPIPVYTSLEQLYNDLGTATDHAARWNGLVKEFENRFGREPSYIARAPGRVNLIGEHIDYALFGVLPAAVERDILIACAPHTTVTAANGAVYAQNMYSKYTPQSFAPTRKLSVSGQPRDSDAQVHVEEWHLDIDKKELRWESYVKAGYYVDPFFSIHEVSYLIIFLSQGVLNRFFSASANKTDSGGPLPVDLLVTGTVPAGSGLSSSAAMVVASTLVFLAVNGKLEGVTKGSLVEMAMENEKRVGVNSGGMDQAASVMSTPASALYVTFYPRLAASPVPIPGASSVGATAANAPPCAVFVLANSLVISEKAIHARTRYNLRVVETLVAARVLARRIGLHLGHKERPTLREIVSRLGGEPEGGWTEGDIGFKHAVEKAVRAVENLKPGKVEGQEGVTMEEMIEWSGMGEKEFREVYLDWIDVEAEHFQLYKRAKHVLTEALRVLEFREICLRADTSAASGEDVLEELGVLMNQSMDSCSKMFECSCPELEQLTAIAREAGAFGSRLTGAGWGGCTVSLVAEDNVESFIAKLKAAYPLYHNLEGDAFNEVVFATKPSNGACDSEATSHGRQAGRIRSGDMTSFRVSEARFHCDEYAGSYPPSIRGQGGDLLGRNCSAAYCNLCSSISAATEVVVTETVMIERTSFDLAQASFS
;
A
#
# COMPACT_ATOMS: atom_id res chain seq x y z
N MET A 1 11.76 12.83 -8.58
CA MET A 1 11.52 11.90 -7.46
C MET A 1 10.02 11.84 -7.18
N ALA A 2 9.43 10.64 -7.06
CA ALA A 2 7.98 10.47 -6.90
C ALA A 2 7.40 11.24 -5.69
N ALA A 3 8.18 11.38 -4.62
CA ALA A 3 7.81 12.10 -3.40
C ALA A 3 7.50 13.60 -3.59
N GLN A 4 8.06 14.25 -4.62
CA GLN A 4 7.83 15.68 -4.88
C GLN A 4 6.58 15.95 -5.71
N LEU A 5 5.99 14.90 -6.29
CA LEU A 5 4.79 15.04 -7.11
C LEU A 5 3.58 15.39 -6.23
N PRO A 6 2.60 16.15 -6.76
CA PRO A 6 1.34 16.38 -6.07
C PRO A 6 0.52 15.09 -5.95
N ILE A 7 -0.46 15.09 -5.05
CA ILE A 7 -1.47 14.03 -5.02
C ILE A 7 -2.36 14.16 -6.27
N PRO A 8 -2.56 13.08 -7.05
CA PRO A 8 -3.45 13.14 -8.21
C PRO A 8 -4.90 13.28 -7.78
N VAL A 9 -5.63 14.16 -8.46
CA VAL A 9 -7.08 14.34 -8.34
C VAL A 9 -7.70 13.97 -9.69
N TYR A 10 -8.61 13.01 -9.67
CA TYR A 10 -9.27 12.51 -10.87
C TYR A 10 -10.74 12.96 -10.93
N THR A 11 -11.23 13.21 -12.13
CA THR A 11 -12.66 13.53 -12.37
C THR A 11 -13.41 12.38 -13.03
N SER A 12 -12.72 11.31 -13.42
CA SER A 12 -13.30 10.10 -14.00
C SER A 12 -12.45 8.87 -13.70
N LEU A 13 -13.08 7.68 -13.67
CA LEU A 13 -12.38 6.42 -13.38
C LEU A 13 -11.45 5.96 -14.51
N GLU A 14 -11.73 6.35 -15.76
CA GLU A 14 -10.86 6.07 -16.92
C GLU A 14 -9.47 6.71 -16.77
N GLN A 15 -9.37 7.83 -16.05
CA GLN A 15 -8.07 8.45 -15.76
C GLN A 15 -7.28 7.71 -14.67
N LEU A 16 -7.98 6.95 -13.82
CA LEU A 16 -7.40 6.18 -12.73
C LEU A 16 -7.02 4.76 -13.16
N TYR A 17 -7.85 4.13 -13.98
CA TYR A 17 -7.65 2.78 -14.49
C TYR A 17 -7.35 2.86 -15.99
N ASN A 18 -6.10 2.59 -16.35
CA ASN A 18 -5.61 2.65 -17.74
C ASN A 18 -6.17 1.54 -18.65
N ASP A 19 -7.00 0.64 -18.10
CA ASP A 19 -7.68 -0.44 -18.81
C ASP A 19 -9.20 -0.32 -18.63
N LEU A 20 -9.95 -0.41 -19.73
CA LEU A 20 -11.40 -0.21 -19.76
C LEU A 20 -12.15 -1.34 -19.03
N GLY A 21 -11.63 -2.57 -19.07
CA GLY A 21 -12.20 -3.71 -18.34
C GLY A 21 -12.11 -3.48 -16.84
N THR A 22 -10.91 -3.18 -16.34
CA THR A 22 -10.69 -2.84 -14.93
C THR A 22 -11.51 -1.62 -14.50
N ALA A 23 -11.57 -0.57 -15.31
CA ALA A 23 -12.39 0.61 -15.02
C ALA A 23 -13.88 0.26 -14.84
N THR A 24 -14.40 -0.64 -15.66
CA THR A 24 -15.80 -1.08 -15.63
C THR A 24 -16.11 -1.89 -14.37
N ASP A 25 -15.22 -2.81 -13.98
CA ASP A 25 -15.38 -3.61 -12.76
C ASP A 25 -15.38 -2.73 -11.50
N HIS A 26 -14.52 -1.71 -11.47
CA HIS A 26 -14.49 -0.76 -10.36
C HIS A 26 -15.68 0.20 -10.37
N ALA A 27 -16.22 0.59 -11.53
CA ALA A 27 -17.33 1.54 -11.63
C ALA A 27 -18.55 1.14 -10.80
N ALA A 28 -18.91 -0.14 -10.80
CA ALA A 28 -20.03 -0.64 -10.00
C ALA A 28 -19.84 -0.37 -8.50
N ARG A 29 -18.63 -0.57 -7.98
CA ARG A 29 -18.30 -0.34 -6.57
C ARG A 29 -18.30 1.15 -6.21
N TRP A 30 -17.73 1.99 -7.06
CA TRP A 30 -17.71 3.44 -6.85
C TRP A 30 -19.11 4.05 -6.89
N ASN A 31 -19.92 3.67 -7.88
CA ASN A 31 -21.32 4.10 -7.98
C ASN A 31 -22.16 3.59 -6.81
N GLY A 32 -21.93 2.35 -6.37
CA GLY A 32 -22.57 1.79 -5.19
C GLY A 32 -22.24 2.58 -3.92
N LEU A 33 -21.00 3.01 -3.75
CA LEU A 33 -20.58 3.86 -2.63
C LEU A 33 -21.26 5.23 -2.64
N VAL A 34 -21.33 5.90 -3.81
CA VAL A 34 -22.01 7.19 -3.98
C VAL A 34 -23.49 7.08 -3.62
N LYS A 35 -24.17 6.09 -4.20
CA LYS A 35 -25.60 5.85 -3.95
C LYS A 35 -25.87 5.55 -2.47
N GLU A 36 -25.03 4.73 -1.84
CA GLU A 36 -25.20 4.39 -0.43
C GLU A 36 -24.87 5.57 0.49
N PHE A 37 -23.93 6.43 0.11
CA PHE A 37 -23.68 7.69 0.80
C PHE A 37 -24.92 8.60 0.75
N GLU A 38 -25.52 8.75 -0.44
CA GLU A 38 -26.75 9.52 -0.62
C GLU A 38 -27.91 8.96 0.21
N ASN A 39 -28.10 7.65 0.20
CA ASN A 39 -29.13 6.99 1.02
C ASN A 39 -28.97 7.27 2.52
N ARG A 40 -27.73 7.30 3.03
CA ARG A 40 -27.44 7.44 4.46
C ARG A 40 -27.39 8.89 4.94
N PHE A 41 -26.93 9.80 4.09
CA PHE A 41 -26.65 11.19 4.45
C PHE A 41 -27.52 12.21 3.72
N GLY A 42 -28.42 11.75 2.84
CA GLY A 42 -29.41 12.57 2.11
C GLY A 42 -28.83 13.49 1.05
N ARG A 43 -27.58 13.26 0.62
CA ARG A 43 -26.86 14.07 -0.39
C ARG A 43 -25.71 13.27 -0.99
N GLU A 44 -25.28 13.64 -2.19
CA GLU A 44 -24.08 13.09 -2.82
C GLU A 44 -22.81 13.44 -2.01
N PRO A 45 -21.78 12.58 -2.03
CA PRO A 45 -20.48 12.93 -1.48
C PRO A 45 -19.84 14.07 -2.28
N SER A 46 -19.01 14.87 -1.62
CA SER A 46 -18.21 15.93 -2.27
C SER A 46 -16.91 15.37 -2.84
N TYR A 47 -16.27 14.44 -2.12
CA TYR A 47 -15.01 13.81 -2.52
C TYR A 47 -15.03 12.31 -2.21
N ILE A 48 -14.23 11.55 -2.95
CA ILE A 48 -13.91 10.16 -2.62
C ILE A 48 -12.40 9.98 -2.69
N ALA A 49 -11.77 9.73 -1.53
CA ALA A 49 -10.38 9.36 -1.49
C ALA A 49 -10.21 7.85 -1.64
N ARG A 50 -9.18 7.46 -2.39
CA ARG A 50 -8.75 6.08 -2.58
C ARG A 50 -7.32 5.92 -2.05
N ALA A 51 -7.09 4.87 -1.28
CA ALA A 51 -5.75 4.41 -0.96
C ALA A 51 -5.65 2.87 -1.13
N PRO A 52 -4.75 2.37 -1.97
CA PRO A 52 -4.56 0.94 -2.15
C PRO A 52 -3.88 0.29 -0.94
N GLY A 53 -4.15 -0.99 -0.74
CA GLY A 53 -3.26 -1.85 0.05
C GLY A 53 -1.94 -2.07 -0.69
N ARG A 54 -1.05 -2.87 -0.11
CA ARG A 54 0.24 -3.17 -0.74
C ARG A 54 0.70 -4.59 -0.48
N VAL A 55 1.46 -5.13 -1.42
CA VAL A 55 2.23 -6.37 -1.26
C VAL A 55 3.72 -6.03 -1.24
N ASN A 56 4.48 -6.69 -0.37
CA ASN A 56 5.94 -6.60 -0.43
C ASN A 56 6.47 -7.74 -1.30
N LEU A 57 6.99 -7.42 -2.49
CA LEU A 57 7.43 -8.44 -3.46
C LEU A 57 8.68 -9.16 -2.97
N ILE A 58 9.62 -8.40 -2.39
CA ILE A 58 10.86 -8.92 -1.79
C ILE A 58 11.43 -7.89 -0.80
N GLY A 59 12.15 -8.33 0.24
CA GLY A 59 12.67 -7.44 1.28
C GLY A 59 11.88 -7.50 2.58
N GLU A 60 11.58 -8.68 3.12
CA GLU A 60 10.90 -8.75 4.44
C GLU A 60 11.88 -8.56 5.59
N HIS A 61 11.41 -7.91 6.66
CA HIS A 61 12.17 -7.76 7.91
C HIS A 61 13.54 -7.04 7.79
N ILE A 62 13.68 -6.16 6.80
CA ILE A 62 14.90 -5.36 6.58
C ILE A 62 14.64 -3.84 6.62
N ASP A 63 13.38 -3.42 6.64
CA ASP A 63 12.95 -2.02 6.65
C ASP A 63 13.35 -1.30 7.94
N TYR A 64 13.11 -1.90 9.11
CA TYR A 64 13.58 -1.36 10.40
C TYR A 64 15.10 -1.48 10.58
N ALA A 65 15.77 -2.28 9.76
CA ALA A 65 17.24 -2.29 9.65
C ALA A 65 17.76 -1.26 8.63
N LEU A 66 16.86 -0.41 8.09
CA LEU A 66 17.08 0.70 7.18
C LEU A 66 17.56 0.32 5.77
N PHE A 67 17.38 -0.94 5.36
CA PHE A 67 17.64 -1.36 3.97
C PHE A 67 16.44 -1.06 3.07
N GLY A 68 16.71 -0.96 1.77
CA GLY A 68 15.67 -0.78 0.78
C GLY A 68 14.80 -2.02 0.62
N VAL A 69 13.53 -1.81 0.29
CA VAL A 69 12.50 -2.85 0.09
C VAL A 69 11.80 -2.62 -1.25
N LEU A 70 11.10 -3.64 -1.76
CA LEU A 70 10.45 -3.59 -3.08
C LEU A 70 8.95 -3.92 -3.03
N PRO A 71 8.11 -3.09 -2.38
CA PRO A 71 6.67 -3.25 -2.40
C PRO A 71 6.01 -2.78 -3.72
N ALA A 72 4.75 -3.17 -3.90
CA ALA A 72 3.86 -2.64 -4.92
C ALA A 72 2.46 -2.42 -4.33
N ALA A 73 1.77 -1.35 -4.73
CA ALA A 73 0.36 -1.21 -4.47
C ALA A 73 -0.43 -2.31 -5.19
N VAL A 74 -1.37 -2.93 -4.49
CA VAL A 74 -2.33 -3.87 -5.08
C VAL A 74 -3.56 -3.11 -5.57
N GLU A 75 -4.37 -3.73 -6.42
CA GLU A 75 -5.60 -3.11 -6.94
C GLU A 75 -6.70 -3.02 -5.87
N ARG A 76 -6.66 -3.89 -4.86
CA ARG A 76 -7.53 -3.83 -3.68
C ARG A 76 -7.21 -2.57 -2.86
N ASP A 77 -8.24 -1.84 -2.47
CA ASP A 77 -8.09 -0.52 -1.86
C ASP A 77 -9.14 -0.23 -0.76
N ILE A 78 -8.93 0.88 -0.06
CA ILE A 78 -9.92 1.54 0.78
C ILE A 78 -10.44 2.76 0.03
N LEU A 79 -11.76 2.90 -0.03
CA LEU A 79 -12.46 4.08 -0.53
C LEU A 79 -13.19 4.75 0.63
N ILE A 80 -13.05 6.06 0.75
CA ILE A 80 -13.77 6.88 1.72
C ILE A 80 -14.48 8.00 0.99
N ALA A 81 -15.80 7.94 0.96
CA ALA A 81 -16.65 9.03 0.47
C ALA A 81 -16.93 10.00 1.61
N CYS A 82 -16.84 11.31 1.33
CA CYS A 82 -17.05 12.35 2.34
C CYS A 82 -17.83 13.55 1.83
N ALA A 83 -18.50 14.24 2.74
CA ALA A 83 -19.03 15.59 2.50
C ALA A 83 -19.04 16.40 3.81
N PRO A 84 -18.96 17.74 3.75
CA PRO A 84 -19.21 18.58 4.92
C PRO A 84 -20.58 18.25 5.51
N HIS A 85 -20.64 18.06 6.82
CA HIS A 85 -21.89 17.76 7.53
C HIS A 85 -22.83 18.97 7.49
N THR A 86 -24.13 18.72 7.34
CA THR A 86 -25.13 19.77 7.10
C THR A 86 -25.64 20.45 8.37
N THR A 87 -25.40 19.88 9.55
CA THR A 87 -25.93 20.41 10.81
C THR A 87 -25.08 21.58 11.33
N VAL A 88 -25.69 22.76 11.44
CA VAL A 88 -25.06 24.01 11.89
C VAL A 88 -24.56 23.95 13.34
N THR A 89 -25.12 23.06 14.17
CA THR A 89 -24.74 22.89 15.58
C THR A 89 -23.64 21.84 15.82
N ALA A 90 -23.11 21.22 14.76
CA ALA A 90 -22.05 20.23 14.91
C ALA A 90 -20.76 20.91 15.42
N ALA A 91 -20.06 20.25 16.36
CA ALA A 91 -18.78 20.75 16.85
C ALA A 91 -17.77 20.82 15.70
N ASN A 92 -16.91 21.84 15.71
CA ASN A 92 -15.84 21.99 14.72
C ASN A 92 -15.02 20.69 14.64
N GLY A 93 -14.83 20.21 13.42
CA GLY A 93 -14.11 18.97 13.13
C GLY A 93 -14.82 17.70 13.59
N ALA A 94 -16.09 17.73 13.99
CA ALA A 94 -16.82 16.50 14.30
C ALA A 94 -16.90 15.57 13.08
N VAL A 95 -16.77 14.27 13.30
CA VAL A 95 -16.76 13.25 12.26
C VAL A 95 -17.84 12.22 12.57
N TYR A 96 -18.71 11.97 11.60
CA TYR A 96 -19.72 10.91 11.63
C TYR A 96 -19.30 9.83 10.63
N ALA A 97 -18.65 8.78 11.13
CA ALA A 97 -18.06 7.74 10.31
C ALA A 97 -18.96 6.49 10.27
N GLN A 98 -19.34 6.08 9.07
CA GLN A 98 -20.05 4.84 8.80
C GLN A 98 -19.23 3.92 7.90
N ASN A 99 -19.60 2.64 7.88
CA ASN A 99 -18.99 1.64 7.01
C ASN A 99 -20.08 0.91 6.19
N MET A 100 -19.75 0.51 4.96
CA MET A 100 -20.65 -0.29 4.14
C MET A 100 -20.83 -1.71 4.70
N TYR A 101 -19.81 -2.27 5.36
CA TYR A 101 -19.92 -3.58 6.01
C TYR A 101 -20.53 -3.44 7.40
N SER A 102 -21.64 -4.14 7.64
CA SER A 102 -22.41 -4.11 8.89
C SER A 102 -21.63 -4.59 10.13
N LYS A 103 -20.54 -5.36 9.95
CA LYS A 103 -19.64 -5.78 11.04
C LYS A 103 -18.91 -4.61 11.70
N TYR A 104 -18.78 -3.47 11.02
CA TYR A 104 -18.18 -2.25 11.55
C TYR A 104 -19.29 -1.27 11.94
N THR A 105 -19.47 -1.08 13.24
CA THR A 105 -20.53 -0.22 13.77
C THR A 105 -20.26 1.26 13.46
N PRO A 106 -21.31 2.08 13.19
CA PRO A 106 -21.18 3.53 13.06
C PRO A 106 -20.53 4.19 14.27
N GLN A 107 -19.73 5.22 14.02
CA GLN A 107 -18.97 5.96 15.05
C GLN A 107 -19.12 7.47 14.87
N SER A 108 -19.07 8.20 15.98
CA SER A 108 -19.07 9.66 16.00
C SER A 108 -18.03 10.17 16.99
N PHE A 109 -17.20 11.12 16.57
CA PHE A 109 -16.17 11.71 17.44
C PHE A 109 -15.88 13.15 17.02
N ALA A 110 -15.40 13.97 17.96
CA ALA A 110 -15.01 15.35 17.68
C ALA A 110 -13.69 15.68 18.38
N PRO A 111 -12.78 16.41 17.72
CA PRO A 111 -11.59 16.92 18.38
C PRO A 111 -11.97 18.02 19.37
N THR A 112 -11.19 18.14 20.43
CA THR A 112 -11.30 19.19 21.45
C THR A 112 -10.09 20.10 21.41
N ARG A 113 -10.19 21.31 21.94
CA ARG A 113 -9.04 22.19 22.11
C ARG A 113 -8.49 22.05 23.52
N LYS A 114 -7.21 21.71 23.67
CA LYS A 114 -6.54 21.64 24.98
C LYS A 114 -5.75 22.93 25.22
N LEU A 115 -5.88 23.48 26.43
CA LEU A 115 -5.07 24.61 26.89
C LEU A 115 -3.72 24.07 27.38
N SER A 116 -2.63 24.59 26.84
CA SER A 116 -1.29 24.35 27.38
C SER A 116 -0.92 25.48 28.35
N VAL A 117 -0.45 25.14 29.54
CA VAL A 117 0.07 26.10 30.52
C VAL A 117 1.58 25.85 30.66
N SER A 118 2.39 26.77 30.15
CA SER A 118 3.84 26.76 30.40
C SER A 118 4.16 27.66 31.59
N GLY A 119 4.45 27.06 32.74
CA GLY A 119 4.89 27.75 33.97
C GLY A 119 4.62 26.94 35.23
N GLN A 120 5.51 26.97 36.23
CA GLN A 120 5.19 26.40 37.54
C GLN A 120 4.04 27.20 38.18
N PRO A 121 3.15 26.56 38.98
CA PRO A 121 1.91 27.16 39.49
C PRO A 121 2.09 28.30 40.52
N ARG A 122 3.27 28.94 40.57
CA ARG A 122 3.62 30.01 41.52
C ARG A 122 4.06 31.33 40.88
N ASP A 123 4.21 31.42 39.55
CA ASP A 123 4.50 32.70 38.88
C ASP A 123 3.22 33.42 38.47
N SER A 124 3.13 34.71 38.79
CA SER A 124 2.01 35.59 38.43
C SER A 124 1.95 35.98 36.95
N ASP A 125 2.93 35.55 36.15
CA ASP A 125 3.04 35.80 34.70
C ASP A 125 2.95 34.48 33.90
N ALA A 126 1.96 33.64 34.21
CA ALA A 126 1.64 32.48 33.38
C ALA A 126 1.15 32.95 32.00
N GLN A 127 2.02 32.88 30.99
CA GLN A 127 1.62 33.09 29.59
C GLN A 127 0.86 31.86 29.09
N VAL A 128 -0.44 32.01 28.89
CA VAL A 128 -1.28 31.01 28.22
C VAL A 128 -0.96 31.05 26.73
N HIS A 129 -0.28 30.02 26.22
CA HIS A 129 0.02 29.88 24.79
C HIS A 129 -0.90 28.84 24.12
N VAL A 130 -1.39 29.22 22.93
CA VAL A 130 -2.09 28.49 21.86
C VAL A 130 -2.88 27.21 22.22
N GLU A 131 -4.19 27.26 21.97
CA GLU A 131 -5.11 26.11 21.99
C GLU A 131 -4.82 25.13 20.82
N GLU A 132 -4.16 24.01 21.10
CA GLU A 132 -3.95 22.94 20.12
C GLU A 132 -5.16 22.00 20.07
N TRP A 133 -5.41 21.41 18.89
CA TRP A 133 -6.44 20.40 18.75
C TRP A 133 -5.99 19.09 19.40
N HIS A 134 -6.96 18.31 19.86
CA HIS A 134 -6.75 17.03 20.51
C HIS A 134 -7.86 16.04 20.19
N LEU A 135 -7.47 14.80 19.85
CA LEU A 135 -8.40 13.71 19.59
C LEU A 135 -7.88 12.41 20.24
N ASP A 136 -8.68 11.83 21.14
CA ASP A 136 -8.31 10.61 21.86
C ASP A 136 -8.44 9.37 20.97
N ILE A 137 -7.38 8.55 20.97
CA ILE A 137 -7.31 7.24 20.31
C ILE A 137 -7.08 6.19 21.38
N ASP A 138 -8.02 5.25 21.52
CA ASP A 138 -7.85 4.09 22.40
C ASP A 138 -6.84 3.14 21.77
N LYS A 139 -5.71 2.97 22.46
CA LYS A 139 -4.60 2.10 22.03
C LYS A 139 -4.74 0.66 22.53
N LYS A 140 -5.67 0.41 23.47
CA LYS A 140 -5.89 -0.93 24.06
C LYS A 140 -6.88 -1.73 23.24
N GLU A 141 -7.94 -1.07 22.77
CA GLU A 141 -8.94 -1.64 21.87
C GLU A 141 -8.88 -0.95 20.51
N LEU A 142 -8.02 -1.44 19.62
CA LEU A 142 -7.90 -0.89 18.26
C LEU A 142 -9.13 -1.28 17.42
N ARG A 143 -10.08 -0.35 17.35
CA ARG A 143 -11.26 -0.44 16.48
C ARG A 143 -11.00 0.24 15.14
N TRP A 144 -11.88 0.01 14.18
CA TRP A 144 -11.69 0.50 12.80
C TRP A 144 -11.63 2.04 12.73
N GLU A 145 -12.39 2.73 13.58
CA GLU A 145 -12.38 4.20 13.66
C GLU A 145 -11.08 4.77 14.25
N SER A 146 -10.29 3.98 14.99
CA SER A 146 -8.99 4.44 15.49
C SER A 146 -8.04 4.80 14.34
N TYR A 147 -8.11 4.08 13.22
CA TYR A 147 -7.35 4.39 12.01
C TYR A 147 -7.86 5.65 11.30
N VAL A 148 -9.17 5.91 11.33
CA VAL A 148 -9.77 7.14 10.80
C VAL A 148 -9.33 8.35 11.64
N LYS A 149 -9.40 8.23 12.97
CA LYS A 149 -8.92 9.26 13.91
C LYS A 149 -7.43 9.54 13.73
N ALA A 150 -6.62 8.49 13.56
CA ALA A 150 -5.20 8.62 13.29
C ALA A 150 -4.95 9.45 12.02
N GLY A 151 -5.71 9.21 10.94
CA GLY A 151 -5.61 10.00 9.71
C GLY A 151 -5.86 11.51 9.89
N TYR A 152 -6.58 11.91 10.95
CA TYR A 152 -6.96 13.29 11.22
C TYR A 152 -6.02 14.01 12.19
N TYR A 153 -5.44 13.28 13.16
CA TYR A 153 -4.80 13.85 14.34
C TYR A 153 -3.45 13.20 14.67
N VAL A 154 -2.46 14.06 14.96
CA VAL A 154 -1.22 13.71 15.67
C VAL A 154 -1.10 14.60 16.89
N ASP A 155 -0.79 14.00 18.04
CA ASP A 155 -0.51 14.74 19.26
C ASP A 155 0.95 15.29 19.24
N PRO A 156 1.14 16.59 19.51
CA PRO A 156 2.42 17.26 19.37
C PRO A 156 3.45 16.89 20.46
N PHE A 157 3.04 16.31 21.59
CA PHE A 157 3.93 16.05 22.73
C PHE A 157 4.66 14.69 22.72
N PHE A 158 4.39 13.81 21.74
CA PHE A 158 5.01 12.47 21.65
C PHE A 158 6.22 12.40 20.73
N SER A 159 6.70 13.55 20.22
CA SER A 159 7.96 13.59 19.47
C SER A 159 9.13 13.42 20.44
N ILE A 160 9.90 12.36 20.22
CA ILE A 160 11.01 11.88 21.05
C ILE A 160 12.00 13.04 21.28
N HIS A 161 12.54 13.17 22.50
CA HIS A 161 13.42 14.25 23.02
C HIS A 161 14.75 14.52 22.28
N GLU A 162 14.94 14.10 21.04
CA GLU A 162 16.23 14.14 20.32
C GLU A 162 16.08 14.65 18.87
N VAL A 163 15.19 15.60 18.58
CA VAL A 163 15.07 16.15 17.22
C VAL A 163 14.81 17.66 17.21
N SER A 164 15.63 18.37 16.44
CA SER A 164 15.62 19.83 16.26
C SER A 164 14.22 20.41 15.94
N TYR A 165 13.93 21.59 16.48
CA TYR A 165 12.67 22.36 16.36
C TYR A 165 12.08 22.47 14.94
N LEU A 166 12.88 22.33 13.87
CA LEU A 166 12.42 22.36 12.48
C LEU A 166 11.58 21.12 12.09
N ILE A 167 11.76 19.98 12.76
CA ILE A 167 11.02 18.72 12.49
C ILE A 167 9.68 18.68 13.25
N ILE A 168 9.55 19.40 14.37
CA ILE A 168 8.29 19.49 15.15
C ILE A 168 7.18 20.17 14.35
N PHE A 169 7.52 21.15 13.50
CA PHE A 169 6.55 21.85 12.65
C PHE A 169 6.07 21.00 11.45
N LEU A 170 6.86 20.00 11.05
CA LEU A 170 6.52 19.09 9.95
C LEU A 170 5.75 17.85 10.42
N SER A 171 5.76 17.56 11.72
CA SER A 171 5.23 16.32 12.32
C SER A 171 3.84 16.46 12.97
N GLN A 172 2.95 17.20 12.29
CA GLN A 172 1.59 17.46 12.76
C GLN A 172 0.58 16.81 11.82
N GLY A 173 -0.39 16.10 12.39
CA GLY A 173 -1.55 15.57 11.66
C GLY A 173 -2.40 16.72 11.10
N VAL A 174 -3.37 16.39 10.25
CA VAL A 174 -4.16 17.39 9.49
C VAL A 174 -4.70 18.52 10.37
N LEU A 175 -5.24 18.18 11.56
CA LEU A 175 -5.76 19.16 12.51
C LEU A 175 -4.74 20.22 12.93
N ASN A 176 -3.62 19.82 13.51
CA ASN A 176 -2.66 20.78 14.04
C ASN A 176 -1.85 21.45 12.94
N ARG A 177 -1.57 20.74 11.84
CA ARG A 177 -0.81 21.27 10.71
C ARG A 177 -1.51 22.42 10.01
N PHE A 178 -2.83 22.32 9.81
CA PHE A 178 -3.58 23.27 9.00
C PHE A 178 -4.55 24.16 9.78
N PHE A 179 -4.85 23.85 11.05
CA PHE A 179 -5.82 24.59 11.86
C PHE A 179 -5.25 25.05 13.22
N SER A 180 -3.93 25.27 13.31
CA SER A 180 -3.31 25.83 14.52
C SER A 180 -3.72 27.28 14.77
N ALA A 181 -3.72 27.73 16.03
CA ALA A 181 -4.14 29.09 16.39
C ALA A 181 -3.24 30.21 15.83
N SER A 182 -2.07 29.87 15.28
CA SER A 182 -1.15 30.81 14.63
C SER A 182 -1.36 30.93 13.12
N ALA A 183 -2.22 30.10 12.51
CA ALA A 183 -2.57 30.23 11.09
C ALA A 183 -3.43 31.49 10.90
N ASN A 184 -2.81 32.53 10.31
CA ASN A 184 -3.34 33.83 9.88
C ASN A 184 -4.76 34.23 10.33
N LYS A 185 -4.85 35.39 11.00
CA LYS A 185 -6.07 36.13 11.43
C LYS A 185 -7.15 36.37 10.35
N THR A 186 -6.97 35.88 9.12
CA THR A 186 -7.90 35.99 7.99
C THR A 186 -8.65 34.70 7.69
N ASP A 187 -8.26 33.53 8.23
CA ASP A 187 -8.91 32.23 8.03
C ASP A 187 -9.62 31.82 9.33
N SER A 188 -10.82 32.37 9.57
CA SER A 188 -11.58 32.24 10.83
C SER A 188 -12.38 30.93 10.98
N GLY A 189 -12.14 29.93 10.14
CA GLY A 189 -12.84 28.64 10.18
C GLY A 189 -12.04 27.57 10.91
N GLY A 190 -12.59 26.99 11.98
CA GLY A 190 -12.13 25.69 12.46
C GLY A 190 -12.34 24.60 11.39
N PRO A 191 -11.81 23.39 11.60
CA PRO A 191 -12.04 22.29 10.67
C PRO A 191 -13.54 22.02 10.50
N LEU A 192 -13.96 21.68 9.29
CA LEU A 192 -15.37 21.41 9.00
C LEU A 192 -15.82 20.11 9.70
N PRO A 193 -17.06 20.06 10.20
CA PRO A 193 -17.67 18.78 10.56
C PRO A 193 -17.92 17.95 9.28
N VAL A 194 -17.76 16.63 9.33
CA VAL A 194 -17.70 15.74 8.16
C VAL A 194 -18.54 14.47 8.35
N ASP A 195 -19.29 14.11 7.32
CA ASP A 195 -19.89 12.77 7.19
C ASP A 195 -19.00 11.88 6.32
N LEU A 196 -18.71 10.66 6.77
CA LEU A 196 -17.84 9.70 6.09
C LEU A 196 -18.55 8.36 5.87
N LEU A 197 -18.40 7.79 4.67
CA LEU A 197 -18.75 6.39 4.39
C LEU A 197 -17.51 5.65 3.87
N VAL A 198 -17.14 4.58 4.58
CA VAL A 198 -15.97 3.77 4.26
C VAL A 198 -16.38 2.44 3.62
N THR A 199 -15.64 2.03 2.60
CA THR A 199 -15.66 0.68 2.06
C THR A 199 -14.25 0.23 1.69
N GLY A 200 -13.98 -1.06 1.79
CA GLY A 200 -12.63 -1.60 1.58
C GLY A 200 -12.66 -3.02 1.05
N THR A 201 -11.74 -3.33 0.14
CA THR A 201 -11.55 -4.69 -0.39
C THR A 201 -10.20 -5.29 -0.01
N VAL A 202 -9.35 -4.54 0.71
CA VAL A 202 -8.10 -5.07 1.27
C VAL A 202 -8.45 -6.01 2.41
N PRO A 203 -8.10 -7.31 2.35
CA PRO A 203 -8.46 -8.24 3.40
C PRO A 203 -7.80 -7.85 4.73
N ALA A 204 -8.58 -7.74 5.81
CA ALA A 204 -8.05 -7.38 7.12
C ALA A 204 -7.13 -8.49 7.68
N GLY A 205 -6.05 -8.13 8.39
CA GLY A 205 -5.15 -9.11 9.02
C GLY A 205 -4.30 -9.96 8.07
N SER A 206 -4.38 -9.71 6.76
CA SER A 206 -3.72 -10.47 5.69
C SER A 206 -2.25 -10.10 5.46
N GLY A 207 -1.74 -9.08 6.14
CA GLY A 207 -0.41 -8.54 5.86
C GLY A 207 -0.34 -7.62 4.64
N LEU A 208 -1.47 -7.22 4.04
CA LEU A 208 -1.57 -6.33 2.87
C LEU A 208 -1.75 -4.83 3.21
N SER A 209 -1.47 -4.45 4.45
CA SER A 209 -1.52 -3.06 4.96
C SER A 209 -2.85 -2.34 4.82
N SER A 210 -3.94 -3.02 5.15
CA SER A 210 -5.27 -2.39 5.27
C SER A 210 -5.28 -1.22 6.27
N SER A 211 -4.43 -1.26 7.31
CA SER A 211 -4.29 -0.16 8.28
C SER A 211 -3.68 1.09 7.66
N ALA A 212 -2.54 0.96 6.97
CA ALA A 212 -1.88 2.07 6.29
C ALA A 212 -2.78 2.66 5.20
N ALA A 213 -3.44 1.82 4.40
CA ALA A 213 -4.41 2.26 3.40
C ALA A 213 -5.55 3.06 4.03
N MET A 214 -6.13 2.60 5.14
CA MET A 214 -7.16 3.34 5.87
C MET A 214 -6.66 4.69 6.39
N VAL A 215 -5.46 4.74 6.96
CA VAL A 215 -4.85 5.98 7.47
C VAL A 215 -4.60 6.97 6.33
N VAL A 216 -4.00 6.52 5.22
CA VAL A 216 -3.72 7.36 4.03
C VAL A 216 -5.02 7.90 3.43
N ALA A 217 -6.03 7.04 3.20
CA ALA A 217 -7.33 7.47 2.67
C ALA A 217 -8.03 8.47 3.61
N SER A 218 -7.95 8.25 4.92
CA SER A 218 -8.53 9.16 5.92
C SER A 218 -7.84 10.52 5.91
N THR A 219 -6.50 10.55 5.89
CA THR A 219 -5.74 11.80 5.78
C THR A 219 -6.08 12.56 4.50
N LEU A 220 -6.19 11.88 3.36
CA LEU A 220 -6.60 12.49 2.10
C LEU A 220 -7.99 13.13 2.18
N VAL A 221 -8.98 12.41 2.70
CA VAL A 221 -10.34 12.93 2.86
C VAL A 221 -10.39 14.20 3.72
N PHE A 222 -9.66 14.23 4.83
CA PHE A 222 -9.65 15.41 5.70
C PHE A 222 -8.96 16.61 5.03
N LEU A 223 -7.92 16.38 4.22
CA LEU A 223 -7.32 17.43 3.41
C LEU A 223 -8.28 17.93 2.32
N ALA A 224 -8.96 17.02 1.63
CA ALA A 224 -9.87 17.32 0.52
C ALA A 224 -11.08 18.14 0.97
N VAL A 225 -11.81 17.63 1.95
CA VAL A 225 -13.06 18.25 2.43
C VAL A 225 -12.83 19.65 3.01
N ASN A 226 -11.65 19.90 3.56
CA ASN A 226 -11.27 21.21 4.10
C ASN A 226 -10.52 22.11 3.10
N GLY A 227 -10.34 21.66 1.84
CA GLY A 227 -9.63 22.44 0.82
C GLY A 227 -8.15 22.70 1.13
N LYS A 228 -7.48 21.75 1.79
CA LYS A 228 -6.06 21.82 2.17
C LYS A 228 -5.15 20.86 1.38
N LEU A 229 -5.64 20.28 0.27
CA LEU A 229 -4.84 19.43 -0.62
C LEU A 229 -3.79 20.22 -1.43
N GLU A 230 -4.05 21.49 -1.72
CA GLU A 230 -3.14 22.32 -2.52
C GLU A 230 -1.79 22.49 -1.80
N GLY A 231 -0.70 22.20 -2.51
CA GLY A 231 0.66 22.26 -1.96
C GLY A 231 1.10 21.02 -1.16
N VAL A 232 0.23 20.03 -0.96
CA VAL A 232 0.59 18.74 -0.35
C VAL A 232 1.24 17.83 -1.40
N THR A 233 2.44 17.36 -1.10
CA THR A 233 3.16 16.40 -1.95
C THR A 233 2.92 14.96 -1.48
N LYS A 234 3.15 13.99 -2.37
CA LYS A 234 3.16 12.56 -2.03
C LYS A 234 4.06 12.26 -0.83
N GLY A 235 5.25 12.87 -0.77
CA GLY A 235 6.18 12.75 0.35
C GLY A 235 5.58 13.23 1.68
N SER A 236 5.00 14.43 1.68
CA SER A 236 4.38 14.98 2.89
C SER A 236 3.19 14.16 3.38
N LEU A 237 2.43 13.53 2.46
CA LEU A 237 1.33 12.64 2.82
C LEU A 237 1.84 11.36 3.49
N VAL A 238 2.92 10.78 2.96
CA VAL A 238 3.57 9.59 3.55
C VAL A 238 4.11 9.91 4.94
N GLU A 239 4.77 11.05 5.12
CA GLU A 239 5.28 11.50 6.42
C GLU A 239 4.13 11.65 7.44
N MET A 240 3.04 12.34 7.08
CA MET A 240 1.86 12.46 7.93
C MET A 240 1.28 11.07 8.26
N ALA A 241 1.09 10.20 7.28
CA ALA A 241 0.50 8.88 7.49
C ALA A 241 1.39 7.97 8.37
N MET A 242 2.72 8.03 8.22
CA MET A 242 3.67 7.28 9.04
C MET A 242 3.60 7.70 10.52
N GLU A 243 3.45 8.99 10.78
CA GLU A 243 3.33 9.50 12.15
C GLU A 243 1.96 9.18 12.76
N ASN A 244 0.91 9.29 11.95
CA ASN A 244 -0.46 8.92 12.31
C ASN A 244 -0.53 7.45 12.78
N GLU A 245 0.10 6.53 12.06
CA GLU A 245 -0.01 5.09 12.34
C GLU A 245 0.73 4.65 13.62
N LYS A 246 1.78 5.37 14.04
CA LYS A 246 2.43 5.12 15.34
C LYS A 246 1.47 5.26 16.52
N ARG A 247 0.38 6.04 16.38
CA ARG A 247 -0.60 6.27 17.45
C ARG A 247 -1.56 5.13 17.67
N VAL A 248 -1.82 4.32 16.66
CA VAL A 248 -2.56 3.06 16.81
C VAL A 248 -1.67 1.93 17.34
N GLY A 249 -0.48 2.23 17.86
CA GLY A 249 0.42 1.25 18.48
C GLY A 249 1.20 0.40 17.47
N VAL A 250 1.19 0.77 16.19
CA VAL A 250 1.91 0.07 15.13
C VAL A 250 3.17 0.86 14.77
N ASN A 251 4.34 0.34 15.18
CA ASN A 251 5.64 0.91 14.80
C ASN A 251 6.07 0.37 13.42
N SER A 252 5.34 0.70 12.36
CA SER A 252 5.70 0.32 10.98
C SER A 252 6.86 1.17 10.45
N GLY A 253 7.81 0.57 9.73
CA GLY A 253 8.69 1.30 8.82
C GLY A 253 7.87 1.90 7.68
N GLY A 254 8.27 3.06 7.14
CA GLY A 254 7.45 3.85 6.19
C GLY A 254 7.10 3.19 4.85
N MET A 255 7.39 1.89 4.69
CA MET A 255 7.15 1.09 3.49
C MET A 255 5.68 1.12 3.06
N ASP A 256 4.78 0.85 4.01
CA ASP A 256 3.37 0.60 3.71
C ASP A 256 2.69 1.86 3.17
N GLN A 257 2.94 2.99 3.83
CA GLN A 257 2.42 4.30 3.44
C GLN A 257 3.09 4.77 2.14
N ALA A 258 4.41 4.57 1.99
CA ALA A 258 5.13 4.92 0.76
C ALA A 258 4.59 4.16 -0.45
N ALA A 259 4.37 2.84 -0.33
CA ALA A 259 3.78 2.03 -1.40
C ALA A 259 2.35 2.48 -1.71
N SER A 260 1.53 2.70 -0.67
CA SER A 260 0.13 3.13 -0.85
C SER A 260 0.03 4.47 -1.59
N VAL A 261 0.96 5.41 -1.37
CA VAL A 261 0.90 6.75 -1.98
C VAL A 261 1.68 6.88 -3.29
N MET A 262 2.87 6.27 -3.37
CA MET A 262 3.85 6.56 -4.43
C MET A 262 3.91 5.52 -5.54
N SER A 263 3.23 4.37 -5.42
CA SER A 263 3.19 3.37 -6.49
C SER A 263 2.56 3.91 -7.78
N THR A 264 3.04 3.38 -8.89
CA THR A 264 2.56 3.65 -10.24
C THR A 264 2.21 2.33 -10.92
N PRO A 265 1.30 2.32 -11.90
CA PRO A 265 0.93 1.11 -12.62
C PRO A 265 2.15 0.47 -13.26
N ALA A 266 2.08 -0.85 -13.46
CA ALA A 266 3.13 -1.62 -14.14
C ALA A 266 4.51 -1.60 -13.45
N SER A 267 4.65 -1.01 -12.27
CA SER A 267 5.92 -0.89 -11.55
C SER A 267 5.78 -1.23 -10.08
N ALA A 268 6.75 -1.97 -9.55
CA ALA A 268 7.01 -1.98 -8.12
C ALA A 268 7.65 -0.66 -7.70
N LEU A 269 7.80 -0.45 -6.39
CA LEU A 269 8.38 0.74 -5.80
C LEU A 269 9.60 0.35 -4.98
N TYR A 270 10.79 0.74 -5.40
CA TYR A 270 11.98 0.63 -4.57
C TYR A 270 11.96 1.75 -3.54
N VAL A 271 11.74 1.38 -2.28
CA VAL A 271 11.67 2.32 -1.15
C VAL A 271 12.94 2.18 -0.33
N THR A 272 13.66 3.29 -0.13
CA THR A 272 14.84 3.36 0.74
C THR A 272 14.58 4.30 1.90
N PHE A 273 15.14 3.99 3.08
CA PHE A 273 14.92 4.78 4.30
C PHE A 273 16.14 5.57 4.74
N TYR A 274 17.31 5.28 4.16
CA TYR A 274 18.61 5.80 4.58
C TYR A 274 19.40 6.36 3.38
N PRO A 275 20.01 7.55 3.51
CA PRO A 275 20.00 8.42 4.70
C PRO A 275 18.69 9.20 4.89
N ARG A 276 17.78 9.14 3.91
CA ARG A 276 16.44 9.72 3.93
C ARG A 276 15.46 8.80 3.20
N LEU A 277 14.17 8.98 3.44
CA LEU A 277 13.13 8.31 2.67
C LEU A 277 13.21 8.73 1.19
N ALA A 278 13.36 7.75 0.30
CA ALA A 278 13.26 7.93 -1.14
C ALA A 278 12.52 6.76 -1.77
N ALA A 279 11.85 7.02 -2.89
CA ALA A 279 11.11 6.01 -3.61
C ALA A 279 11.24 6.20 -5.13
N SER A 280 11.52 5.13 -5.84
CA SER A 280 11.64 5.09 -7.29
C SER A 280 10.86 3.91 -7.89
N PRO A 281 10.16 4.11 -9.03
CA PRO A 281 9.47 3.02 -9.70
C PRO A 281 10.48 2.02 -10.29
N VAL A 282 10.14 0.74 -10.22
CA VAL A 282 10.88 -0.37 -10.83
C VAL A 282 9.90 -1.12 -11.75
N PRO A 283 10.05 -1.01 -13.08
CA PRO A 283 9.16 -1.68 -14.03
C PRO A 283 9.10 -3.18 -13.78
N ILE A 284 7.90 -3.74 -13.79
CA ILE A 284 7.70 -5.18 -13.70
C ILE A 284 7.70 -5.77 -15.12
N PRO A 285 8.41 -6.89 -15.37
CA PRO A 285 8.48 -7.50 -16.68
C PRO A 285 7.11 -7.78 -17.32
N GLY A 286 6.99 -7.44 -18.60
CA GLY A 286 5.77 -7.67 -19.39
C GLY A 286 4.60 -6.72 -19.09
N ALA A 287 4.77 -5.72 -18.23
CA ALA A 287 3.70 -4.77 -17.89
C ALA A 287 3.57 -3.57 -18.88
N SER A 288 4.56 -3.35 -19.74
CA SER A 288 4.57 -2.31 -20.79
C SER A 288 4.53 -2.95 -22.18
N SER A 289 3.34 -3.20 -22.72
CA SER A 289 3.15 -3.76 -24.07
C SER A 289 3.21 -2.69 -25.18
N VAL A 290 4.09 -1.69 -25.06
CA VAL A 290 4.24 -0.68 -26.11
C VAL A 290 5.21 -1.22 -27.17
N GLY A 291 4.65 -1.90 -28.18
CA GLY A 291 5.36 -2.19 -29.44
C GLY A 291 5.70 -3.66 -29.73
N ALA A 292 5.37 -4.61 -28.85
CA ALA A 292 5.53 -6.04 -29.15
C ALA A 292 4.32 -6.57 -29.94
N THR A 293 4.57 -7.26 -31.06
CA THR A 293 3.53 -8.03 -31.75
C THR A 293 3.09 -9.20 -30.86
N ALA A 294 1.77 -9.43 -30.74
CA ALA A 294 1.16 -10.41 -29.83
C ALA A 294 1.77 -11.83 -29.84
N ALA A 295 2.44 -12.25 -30.93
CA ALA A 295 3.03 -13.57 -31.06
C ALA A 295 4.40 -13.76 -30.36
N ASN A 296 5.08 -12.67 -29.97
CA ASN A 296 6.42 -12.70 -29.36
C ASN A 296 6.53 -11.79 -28.12
N ALA A 297 5.40 -11.39 -27.53
CA ALA A 297 5.41 -10.56 -26.33
C ALA A 297 5.85 -11.42 -25.12
N PRO A 298 6.77 -10.92 -24.27
CA PRO A 298 7.13 -11.62 -23.03
C PRO A 298 5.90 -11.81 -22.14
N PRO A 299 5.75 -12.95 -21.44
CA PRO A 299 4.64 -13.16 -20.51
C PRO A 299 4.59 -12.05 -19.47
N CYS A 300 3.39 -11.49 -19.25
CA CYS A 300 3.17 -10.47 -18.23
C CYS A 300 3.24 -11.11 -16.84
N ALA A 301 4.05 -10.52 -15.96
CA ALA A 301 4.13 -10.93 -14.57
C ALA A 301 2.84 -10.55 -13.82
N VAL A 302 2.18 -11.55 -13.24
CA VAL A 302 1.05 -11.37 -12.33
C VAL A 302 1.41 -11.91 -10.95
N PHE A 303 1.03 -11.16 -9.92
CA PHE A 303 1.20 -11.59 -8.53
C PHE A 303 -0.11 -12.13 -8.00
N VAL A 304 -0.14 -13.40 -7.60
CA VAL A 304 -1.29 -14.00 -6.94
C VAL A 304 -1.07 -13.99 -5.44
N LEU A 305 -2.00 -13.37 -4.73
CA LEU A 305 -2.01 -13.26 -3.27
C LEU A 305 -2.91 -14.36 -2.74
N ALA A 306 -2.42 -15.12 -1.77
CA ALA A 306 -3.17 -16.20 -1.15
C ALA A 306 -3.02 -16.16 0.37
N ASN A 307 -4.14 -16.03 1.08
CA ASN A 307 -4.16 -15.95 2.54
C ASN A 307 -4.10 -17.35 3.15
N SER A 308 -3.14 -17.58 4.05
CA SER A 308 -3.01 -18.85 4.78
C SER A 308 -4.21 -19.19 5.66
N LEU A 309 -5.09 -18.21 5.94
CA LEU A 309 -6.17 -18.23 6.95
C LEU A 309 -5.67 -18.30 8.40
N VAL A 310 -4.36 -18.14 8.61
CA VAL A 310 -3.76 -17.97 9.92
C VAL A 310 -3.58 -16.48 10.19
N ILE A 311 -4.19 -15.98 11.26
CA ILE A 311 -4.07 -14.57 11.64
C ILE A 311 -2.68 -14.30 12.21
N SER A 312 -1.96 -13.36 11.61
CA SER A 312 -0.69 -12.86 12.14
C SER A 312 -0.97 -11.91 13.33
N GLU A 313 -1.04 -12.45 14.55
CA GLU A 313 -1.21 -11.66 15.79
C GLU A 313 0.07 -10.91 16.20
N LYS A 314 0.40 -9.84 15.45
CA LYS A 314 1.65 -9.09 15.60
C LYS A 314 1.88 -8.54 17.01
N ALA A 315 0.82 -8.09 17.68
CA ALA A 315 0.91 -7.44 18.99
C ALA A 315 1.01 -8.44 20.16
N ILE A 316 0.24 -9.53 20.12
CA ILE A 316 0.13 -10.49 21.24
C ILE A 316 1.46 -11.23 21.46
N HIS A 317 2.08 -11.66 20.37
CA HIS A 317 3.34 -12.41 20.41
C HIS A 317 4.57 -11.54 20.15
N ALA A 318 4.43 -10.21 20.21
CA ALA A 318 5.48 -9.27 19.85
C ALA A 318 6.79 -9.57 20.61
N ARG A 319 6.71 -9.80 21.93
CA ARG A 319 7.86 -10.06 22.82
C ARG A 319 8.70 -11.28 22.44
N THR A 320 8.09 -12.30 21.83
CA THR A 320 8.75 -13.54 21.39
C THR A 320 8.99 -13.59 19.87
N ARG A 321 8.41 -12.65 19.11
CA ARG A 321 8.44 -12.62 17.65
C ARG A 321 9.00 -11.28 17.17
N TYR A 322 8.15 -10.35 16.74
CA TYR A 322 8.56 -9.12 16.06
C TYR A 322 9.57 -8.29 16.87
N ASN A 323 9.27 -8.00 18.15
CA ASN A 323 10.15 -7.19 19.01
C ASN A 323 11.49 -7.90 19.26
N LEU A 324 11.45 -9.21 19.49
CA LEU A 324 12.65 -10.02 19.66
C LEU A 324 13.56 -9.92 18.43
N ARG A 325 12.99 -10.02 17.23
CA ARG A 325 13.73 -9.89 15.97
C ARG A 325 14.39 -8.51 15.83
N VAL A 326 13.68 -7.44 16.19
CA VAL A 326 14.23 -6.08 16.19
C VAL A 326 15.45 -6.00 17.13
N VAL A 327 15.34 -6.46 18.38
CA VAL A 327 16.45 -6.47 19.34
C VAL A 327 17.62 -7.32 18.83
N GLU A 328 17.36 -8.54 18.33
CA GLU A 328 18.37 -9.43 17.77
C GLU A 328 19.16 -8.73 16.64
N THR A 329 18.49 -8.02 15.73
CA THR A 329 19.18 -7.32 14.63
C THR A 329 20.01 -6.11 15.08
N LEU A 330 19.50 -5.32 16.05
CA LEU A 330 20.21 -4.17 16.59
C LEU A 330 21.47 -4.59 17.36
N VAL A 331 21.35 -5.63 18.18
CA VAL A 331 22.51 -6.15 18.92
C VAL A 331 23.50 -6.81 17.95
N ALA A 332 23.01 -7.58 16.96
CA ALA A 332 23.87 -8.18 15.94
C ALA A 332 24.67 -7.13 15.16
N ALA A 333 24.09 -5.96 14.85
CA ALA A 333 24.81 -4.86 14.22
C ALA A 333 26.00 -4.38 15.08
N ARG A 334 25.76 -4.13 16.38
CA ARG A 334 26.82 -3.71 17.30
C ARG A 334 27.91 -4.77 17.46
N VAL A 335 27.52 -6.02 17.67
CA VAL A 335 28.48 -7.13 17.83
C VAL A 335 29.29 -7.33 16.55
N LEU A 336 28.64 -7.27 15.38
CA LEU A 336 29.31 -7.40 14.09
C LEU A 336 30.37 -6.32 13.94
N ALA A 337 30.00 -5.05 14.17
CA ALA A 337 30.90 -3.91 14.09
C ALA A 337 32.16 -4.10 14.95
N ARG A 338 31.99 -4.57 16.19
CA ARG A 338 33.10 -4.87 17.10
C ARG A 338 34.00 -5.98 16.54
N ARG A 339 33.43 -7.07 16.02
CA ARG A 339 34.19 -8.21 15.48
C ARG A 339 34.98 -7.86 14.22
N ILE A 340 34.52 -6.90 13.43
CA ILE A 340 35.21 -6.41 12.23
C ILE A 340 36.07 -5.17 12.48
N GLY A 341 36.24 -4.74 13.73
CA GLY A 341 37.11 -3.63 14.11
C GLY A 341 36.58 -2.23 13.78
N LEU A 342 35.27 -2.07 13.61
CA LEU A 342 34.65 -0.75 13.46
C LEU A 342 34.51 -0.05 14.83
N HIS A 343 34.83 1.24 14.87
CA HIS A 343 34.65 2.06 16.05
C HIS A 343 33.16 2.44 16.21
N LEU A 344 32.63 2.24 17.42
CA LEU A 344 31.29 2.64 17.83
C LEU A 344 31.36 3.52 19.08
N GLY A 345 30.45 4.48 19.21
CA GLY A 345 30.24 5.21 20.45
C GLY A 345 29.75 4.29 21.58
N HIS A 346 29.98 4.73 22.83
CA HIS A 346 29.72 3.91 24.02
C HIS A 346 28.28 3.39 24.09
N LYS A 347 27.30 4.29 23.95
CA LYS A 347 25.85 4.01 23.93
C LYS A 347 25.25 3.99 22.53
N GLU A 348 26.11 3.99 21.50
CA GLU A 348 25.64 3.99 20.11
C GLU A 348 24.88 2.69 19.80
N ARG A 349 23.71 2.82 19.16
CA ARG A 349 22.84 1.72 18.74
C ARG A 349 22.72 1.67 17.22
N PRO A 350 23.75 1.18 16.50
CA PRO A 350 23.73 1.16 15.05
C PRO A 350 22.76 0.11 14.52
N THR A 351 22.23 0.38 13.34
CA THR A 351 21.52 -0.58 12.48
C THR A 351 22.50 -1.32 11.57
N LEU A 352 22.08 -2.46 11.01
CA LEU A 352 22.92 -3.20 10.05
C LEU A 352 23.24 -2.38 8.79
N ARG A 353 22.33 -1.50 8.33
CA ARG A 353 22.59 -0.58 7.21
C ARG A 353 23.72 0.41 7.50
N GLU A 354 23.77 0.95 8.71
CA GLU A 354 24.84 1.87 9.12
C GLU A 354 26.19 1.16 9.25
N ILE A 355 26.18 -0.12 9.65
CA ILE A 355 27.40 -0.95 9.63
C ILE A 355 27.87 -1.17 8.18
N VAL A 356 26.95 -1.44 7.26
CA VAL A 356 27.27 -1.51 5.81
C VAL A 356 27.84 -0.19 5.31
N SER A 357 27.27 0.97 5.69
CA SER A 357 27.80 2.30 5.35
C SER A 357 29.26 2.46 5.75
N ARG A 358 29.58 2.15 7.02
CA ARG A 358 30.94 2.29 7.56
C ARG A 358 31.91 1.31 6.92
N LEU A 359 31.46 0.08 6.67
CA LEU A 359 32.27 -0.96 6.05
C LEU A 359 32.59 -0.68 4.59
N GLY A 360 31.67 0.00 3.89
CA GLY A 360 31.78 0.40 2.49
C GLY A 360 32.39 1.78 2.25
N GLY A 361 32.55 2.60 3.30
CA GLY A 361 33.02 3.98 3.17
C GLY A 361 32.02 4.88 2.43
N GLU A 362 30.75 4.81 2.82
CA GLU A 362 29.67 5.58 2.19
C GLU A 362 29.98 7.09 2.18
N PRO A 363 29.88 7.78 1.03
CA PRO A 363 30.20 9.20 0.92
C PRO A 363 29.19 10.09 1.68
N GLU A 364 29.61 11.32 1.96
CA GLU A 364 28.74 12.34 2.54
C GLU A 364 27.55 12.63 1.60
N GLY A 365 26.33 12.29 2.03
CA GLY A 365 25.12 12.34 1.20
C GLY A 365 24.51 10.98 0.84
N GLY A 366 25.23 9.88 1.09
CA GLY A 366 24.77 8.52 0.85
C GLY A 366 25.04 8.00 -0.57
N TRP A 367 24.89 6.70 -0.78
CA TRP A 367 24.93 6.11 -2.12
C TRP A 367 23.70 6.49 -2.94
N THR A 368 23.88 6.70 -4.24
CA THR A 368 22.78 6.95 -5.18
C THR A 368 22.25 5.65 -5.78
N GLU A 369 21.05 5.67 -6.37
CA GLU A 369 20.31 4.50 -6.87
C GLU A 369 20.94 3.73 -8.06
N GLY A 370 22.17 4.05 -8.46
CA GLY A 370 22.98 3.32 -9.44
C GLY A 370 24.42 3.06 -8.99
N ASP A 371 24.75 3.35 -7.72
CA ASP A 371 26.09 3.16 -7.21
C ASP A 371 26.35 1.68 -6.87
N ILE A 372 27.24 1.05 -7.63
CA ILE A 372 27.71 -0.32 -7.38
C ILE A 372 28.40 -0.48 -6.01
N GLY A 373 28.82 0.64 -5.41
CA GLY A 373 29.45 0.69 -4.09
C GLY A 373 28.53 0.17 -2.99
N PHE A 374 27.22 0.46 -3.05
CA PHE A 374 26.29 -0.05 -2.04
C PHE A 374 26.18 -1.57 -2.11
N LYS A 375 25.97 -2.13 -3.30
CA LYS A 375 25.88 -3.59 -3.49
C LYS A 375 27.15 -4.29 -3.03
N HIS A 376 28.33 -3.79 -3.42
CA HIS A 376 29.61 -4.32 -2.96
C HIS A 376 29.77 -4.26 -1.43
N ALA A 377 29.30 -3.18 -0.79
CA ALA A 377 29.34 -3.04 0.66
C ALA A 377 28.41 -4.07 1.35
N VAL A 378 27.21 -4.31 0.80
CA VAL A 378 26.30 -5.35 1.27
C VAL A 378 26.94 -6.73 1.12
N GLU A 379 27.51 -7.07 -0.04
CA GLU A 379 28.21 -8.34 -0.26
C GLU A 379 29.38 -8.55 0.72
N LYS A 380 30.14 -7.48 0.99
CA LYS A 380 31.21 -7.49 2.00
C LYS A 380 30.65 -7.75 3.40
N ALA A 381 29.52 -7.15 3.75
CA ALA A 381 28.85 -7.39 5.01
C ALA A 381 28.27 -8.82 5.10
N VAL A 382 27.72 -9.38 4.01
CA VAL A 382 27.28 -10.78 3.94
C VAL A 382 28.43 -11.72 4.26
N ARG A 383 29.65 -11.47 3.73
CA ARG A 383 30.83 -12.25 4.11
C ARG A 383 31.23 -12.02 5.57
N ALA A 384 31.14 -10.78 6.04
CA ALA A 384 31.50 -10.42 7.40
C ALA A 384 30.56 -11.03 8.46
N VAL A 385 29.29 -11.31 8.12
CA VAL A 385 28.30 -11.85 9.05
C VAL A 385 28.70 -13.20 9.61
N GLU A 386 29.53 -13.96 8.90
CA GLU A 386 30.08 -15.24 9.39
C GLU A 386 30.91 -15.07 10.66
N ASN A 387 31.44 -13.86 10.90
CA ASN A 387 32.09 -13.54 12.17
C ASN A 387 31.12 -13.56 13.35
N LEU A 388 29.80 -13.53 13.18
CA LEU A 388 28.81 -13.65 14.27
C LEU A 388 28.50 -15.09 14.66
N LYS A 389 28.91 -16.08 13.86
CA LYS A 389 28.56 -17.48 14.12
C LYS A 389 29.13 -17.92 15.48
N PRO A 390 28.31 -18.44 16.42
CA PRO A 390 28.84 -18.96 17.68
C PRO A 390 29.70 -20.19 17.42
N GLY A 391 30.77 -20.37 18.20
CA GLY A 391 31.65 -21.54 18.12
C GLY A 391 31.06 -22.82 18.73
N LYS A 392 29.73 -22.96 18.79
CA LYS A 392 29.02 -24.08 19.44
C LYS A 392 28.67 -25.18 18.42
N VAL A 393 28.23 -26.32 18.95
CA VAL A 393 27.80 -27.52 18.21
C VAL A 393 26.82 -27.13 17.09
N GLU A 394 26.93 -27.80 15.94
CA GLU A 394 26.01 -27.65 14.81
C GLU A 394 24.54 -27.80 15.30
N GLY A 395 23.73 -26.75 15.11
CA GLY A 395 22.35 -26.68 15.61
C GLY A 395 22.13 -25.79 16.85
N GLN A 396 23.17 -25.31 17.53
CA GLN A 396 23.07 -24.29 18.60
C GLN A 396 23.67 -22.95 18.15
N GLU A 397 22.96 -22.24 17.28
CA GLU A 397 23.40 -20.95 16.71
C GLU A 397 22.99 -19.71 17.53
N GLY A 398 22.30 -19.92 18.66
CA GLY A 398 21.86 -18.85 19.55
C GLY A 398 22.84 -18.57 20.69
N VAL A 399 22.81 -17.33 21.20
CA VAL A 399 23.59 -16.90 22.36
C VAL A 399 22.70 -16.58 23.56
N THR A 400 23.19 -16.75 24.78
CA THR A 400 22.47 -16.35 26.00
C THR A 400 22.49 -14.84 26.19
N MET A 401 21.70 -14.31 27.14
CA MET A 401 21.73 -12.88 27.49
C MET A 401 23.13 -12.44 27.95
N GLU A 402 23.80 -13.27 28.75
CA GLU A 402 25.15 -13.00 29.27
C GLU A 402 26.17 -12.93 28.13
N GLU A 403 26.14 -13.91 27.22
CA GLU A 403 27.00 -13.92 26.03
C GLU A 403 26.72 -12.71 25.14
N MET A 404 25.44 -12.35 24.96
CA MET A 404 25.05 -11.19 24.16
C MET A 404 25.58 -9.87 24.75
N ILE A 405 25.50 -9.69 26.07
CA ILE A 405 26.07 -8.53 26.77
C ILE A 405 27.59 -8.51 26.60
N GLU A 406 28.27 -9.64 26.84
CA GLU A 406 29.72 -9.76 26.68
C GLU A 406 30.16 -9.40 25.25
N TRP A 407 29.49 -9.97 24.25
CA TRP A 407 29.79 -9.77 22.85
C TRP A 407 29.55 -8.34 22.40
N SER A 408 28.59 -7.63 23.00
CA SER A 408 28.31 -6.22 22.71
C SER A 408 29.43 -5.29 23.21
N GLY A 409 30.26 -5.77 24.14
CA GLY A 409 31.29 -4.98 24.81
C GLY A 409 30.75 -3.88 25.73
N MET A 410 29.51 -4.00 26.21
CA MET A 410 28.86 -3.06 27.13
C MET A 410 28.75 -3.64 28.54
N GLY A 411 28.66 -2.75 29.54
CA GLY A 411 28.24 -3.17 30.87
C GLY A 411 26.75 -3.55 30.90
N GLU A 412 26.35 -4.48 31.76
CA GLU A 412 24.97 -4.99 31.82
C GLU A 412 23.92 -3.88 31.96
N LYS A 413 24.14 -2.92 32.86
CA LYS A 413 23.21 -1.81 33.08
C LYS A 413 22.99 -0.99 31.81
N GLU A 414 24.06 -0.69 31.09
CA GLU A 414 24.00 0.12 29.88
C GLU A 414 23.43 -0.66 28.69
N PHE A 415 23.72 -1.96 28.62
CA PHE A 415 23.13 -2.83 27.62
C PHE A 415 21.60 -2.86 27.76
N ARG A 416 21.10 -3.03 28.99
CA ARG A 416 19.66 -3.01 29.30
C ARG A 416 19.05 -1.65 28.92
N GLU A 417 19.68 -0.55 29.33
CA GLU A 417 19.25 0.81 28.99
C GLU A 417 19.11 1.03 27.47
N VAL A 418 20.07 0.55 26.68
CA VAL A 418 20.11 0.80 25.23
C VAL A 418 19.20 -0.16 24.44
N TYR A 419 19.11 -1.43 24.83
CA TYR A 419 18.48 -2.47 24.02
C TYR A 419 17.18 -3.04 24.57
N LEU A 420 16.90 -2.93 25.89
CA LEU A 420 15.81 -3.67 26.53
C LEU A 420 14.81 -2.79 27.30
N ASP A 421 15.23 -1.67 27.89
CA ASP A 421 14.34 -0.85 28.74
C ASP A 421 13.14 -0.25 27.99
N TRP A 422 13.25 -0.10 26.67
CA TRP A 422 12.20 0.47 25.82
C TRP A 422 11.34 -0.58 25.11
N ILE A 423 11.67 -1.88 25.22
CA ILE A 423 11.00 -2.95 24.48
C ILE A 423 10.96 -4.27 25.25
N ASP A 424 9.76 -4.82 25.40
CA ASP A 424 9.58 -6.13 26.04
C ASP A 424 9.98 -7.25 25.08
N VAL A 425 10.91 -8.11 25.52
CA VAL A 425 11.40 -9.27 24.78
C VAL A 425 11.65 -10.46 25.70
N GLU A 426 11.36 -11.66 25.19
CA GLU A 426 11.51 -12.91 25.93
C GLU A 426 12.14 -13.98 25.03
N ALA A 427 13.32 -14.47 25.42
CA ALA A 427 14.01 -15.58 24.77
C ALA A 427 15.06 -16.19 25.71
N GLU A 428 15.23 -17.50 25.61
CA GLU A 428 16.38 -18.18 26.25
C GLU A 428 17.67 -17.99 25.44
N HIS A 429 17.54 -17.95 24.10
CA HIS A 429 18.64 -17.82 23.16
C HIS A 429 18.31 -16.80 22.08
N PHE A 430 19.27 -15.91 21.79
CA PHE A 430 19.18 -14.85 20.78
C PHE A 430 19.98 -15.25 19.53
N GLN A 431 19.34 -15.23 18.36
CA GLN A 431 19.87 -15.76 17.10
C GLN A 431 20.57 -14.67 16.26
N LEU A 432 21.54 -13.97 16.86
CA LEU A 432 22.19 -12.80 16.25
C LEU A 432 22.72 -13.08 14.82
N TYR A 433 23.42 -14.21 14.64
CA TYR A 433 23.96 -14.63 13.36
C TYR A 433 22.84 -14.83 12.32
N LYS A 434 21.81 -15.61 12.66
CA LYS A 434 20.75 -15.93 11.72
C LYS A 434 19.98 -14.69 11.29
N ARG A 435 19.68 -13.77 12.23
CA ARG A 435 18.96 -12.52 11.92
C ARG A 435 19.78 -11.59 11.04
N ALA A 436 21.05 -11.36 11.37
CA ALA A 436 21.90 -10.50 10.54
C ALA A 436 22.13 -11.10 9.15
N LYS A 437 22.30 -12.43 9.06
CA LYS A 437 22.48 -13.12 7.78
C LYS A 437 21.23 -13.05 6.91
N HIS A 438 20.05 -13.21 7.51
CA HIS A 438 18.79 -12.95 6.80
C HIS A 438 18.76 -11.51 6.26
N VAL A 439 18.92 -10.51 7.14
CA VAL A 439 18.78 -9.10 6.76
C VAL A 439 19.74 -8.72 5.62
N LEU A 440 21.01 -9.09 5.73
CA LEU A 440 22.02 -8.74 4.73
C LEU A 440 21.81 -9.47 3.40
N THR A 441 21.43 -10.76 3.43
CA THR A 441 21.17 -11.51 2.19
C THR A 441 19.84 -11.12 1.55
N GLU A 442 18.84 -10.74 2.34
CA GLU A 442 17.56 -10.24 1.83
C GLU A 442 17.73 -8.87 1.19
N ALA A 443 18.51 -7.97 1.80
CA ALA A 443 18.86 -6.69 1.18
C ALA A 443 19.59 -6.88 -0.16
N LEU A 444 20.48 -7.87 -0.26
CA LEU A 444 21.13 -8.21 -1.52
C LEU A 444 20.12 -8.71 -2.57
N ARG A 445 19.19 -9.60 -2.17
CA ARG A 445 18.13 -10.08 -3.06
C ARG A 445 17.23 -8.97 -3.59
N VAL A 446 16.94 -7.94 -2.79
CA VAL A 446 16.19 -6.75 -3.26
C VAL A 446 16.95 -6.04 -4.39
N LEU A 447 18.26 -5.85 -4.24
CA LEU A 447 19.09 -5.21 -5.26
C LEU A 447 19.15 -6.06 -6.54
N GLU A 448 19.33 -7.38 -6.41
CA GLU A 448 19.35 -8.32 -7.54
C GLU A 448 18.00 -8.37 -8.27
N PHE A 449 16.88 -8.44 -7.53
CA PHE A 449 15.53 -8.41 -8.10
C PHE A 449 15.32 -7.13 -8.91
N ARG A 450 15.70 -5.98 -8.34
CA ARG A 450 15.63 -4.68 -9.01
C ARG A 450 16.48 -4.64 -10.28
N GLU A 451 17.71 -5.15 -10.24
CA GLU A 451 18.59 -5.22 -11.41
C GLU A 451 18.00 -6.07 -12.54
N ILE A 452 17.39 -7.23 -12.21
CA ILE A 452 16.72 -8.09 -13.19
C ILE A 452 15.54 -7.35 -13.84
N CYS A 453 14.70 -6.69 -13.05
CA CYS A 453 13.59 -5.87 -13.55
C CYS A 453 14.06 -4.75 -14.50
N LEU A 454 15.07 -3.96 -14.09
CA LEU A 454 15.60 -2.86 -14.90
C LEU A 454 16.29 -3.36 -16.19
N ARG A 455 16.95 -4.52 -16.13
CA ARG A 455 17.53 -5.17 -17.31
C ARG A 455 16.44 -5.65 -18.27
N ALA A 456 15.36 -6.23 -17.76
CA ALA A 456 14.24 -6.71 -18.58
C ALA A 456 13.51 -5.56 -19.30
N ASP A 457 13.46 -4.37 -18.70
CA ASP A 457 12.86 -3.18 -19.33
C ASP A 457 13.67 -2.64 -20.52
N THR A 458 14.98 -2.90 -20.54
CA THR A 458 15.91 -2.38 -21.57
C THR A 458 16.34 -3.40 -22.62
N SER A 459 16.08 -4.69 -22.39
CA SER A 459 16.55 -5.79 -23.27
C SER A 459 15.38 -6.60 -23.83
N ALA A 460 15.48 -7.03 -25.10
CA ALA A 460 14.53 -7.94 -25.73
C ALA A 460 14.72 -9.40 -25.29
N ALA A 461 15.02 -9.62 -24.00
CA ALA A 461 15.16 -10.95 -23.42
C ALA A 461 13.82 -11.69 -23.47
N SER A 462 13.86 -13.03 -23.54
CA SER A 462 12.66 -13.85 -23.43
C SER A 462 12.04 -13.62 -22.05
N GLY A 463 10.73 -13.36 -21.99
CA GLY A 463 10.11 -12.96 -20.72
C GLY A 463 10.04 -14.09 -19.70
N GLU A 464 10.00 -15.34 -20.13
CA GLU A 464 9.90 -16.50 -19.23
C GLU A 464 11.20 -16.70 -18.42
N ASP A 465 12.37 -16.55 -19.05
CA ASP A 465 13.67 -16.61 -18.36
C ASP A 465 13.74 -15.56 -17.23
N VAL A 466 13.21 -14.35 -17.48
CA VAL A 466 13.18 -13.27 -16.49
C VAL A 466 12.28 -13.64 -15.31
N LEU A 467 11.10 -14.22 -15.57
CA LEU A 467 10.19 -14.66 -14.50
C LEU A 467 10.81 -15.79 -13.67
N GLU A 468 11.55 -16.72 -14.30
CA GLU A 468 12.31 -17.74 -13.59
C GLU A 468 13.38 -17.14 -12.69
N GLU A 469 14.20 -16.20 -13.19
CA GLU A 469 15.23 -15.51 -12.40
C GLU A 469 14.63 -14.81 -11.17
N LEU A 470 13.52 -14.07 -11.34
CA LEU A 470 12.81 -13.42 -10.25
C LEU A 470 12.20 -14.44 -9.28
N GLY A 471 11.63 -15.53 -9.81
CA GLY A 471 11.04 -16.61 -9.03
C GLY A 471 12.06 -17.30 -8.11
N VAL A 472 13.29 -17.52 -8.59
CA VAL A 472 14.40 -18.05 -7.80
C VAL A 472 14.69 -17.15 -6.59
N LEU A 473 14.77 -15.83 -6.78
CA LEU A 473 15.00 -14.89 -5.67
C LEU A 473 13.84 -14.89 -4.66
N MET A 474 12.60 -14.98 -5.12
CA MET A 474 11.44 -15.11 -4.23
C MET A 474 11.49 -16.39 -3.39
N ASN A 475 11.86 -17.51 -3.99
CA ASN A 475 11.99 -18.80 -3.29
C ASN A 475 13.12 -18.76 -2.25
N GLN A 476 14.27 -18.16 -2.60
CA GLN A 476 15.38 -17.96 -1.65
C GLN A 476 14.99 -17.04 -0.49
N SER A 477 14.19 -16.00 -0.74
CA SER A 477 13.63 -15.15 0.31
C SER A 477 12.71 -15.95 1.24
N MET A 478 11.82 -16.80 0.70
CA MET A 478 10.97 -17.70 1.51
C MET A 478 11.80 -18.63 2.39
N ASP A 479 12.82 -19.28 1.83
CA ASP A 479 13.74 -20.14 2.57
C ASP A 479 14.46 -19.38 3.70
N SER A 480 14.89 -18.14 3.42
CA SER A 480 15.54 -17.30 4.42
C SER A 480 14.57 -16.89 5.53
N CYS A 481 13.33 -16.50 5.19
CA CYS A 481 12.30 -16.18 6.17
C CYS A 481 11.96 -17.38 7.06
N SER A 482 11.88 -18.59 6.51
CA SER A 482 11.62 -19.82 7.27
C SER A 482 12.82 -20.20 8.15
N LYS A 483 14.01 -20.39 7.55
CA LYS A 483 15.16 -21.00 8.23
C LYS A 483 16.02 -20.00 9.00
N MET A 484 16.27 -18.82 8.44
CA MET A 484 17.18 -17.82 9.03
C MET A 484 16.43 -16.83 9.91
N PHE A 485 15.25 -16.38 9.49
CA PHE A 485 14.46 -15.42 10.26
C PHE A 485 13.44 -16.05 11.19
N GLU A 486 13.03 -17.29 10.92
CA GLU A 486 12.04 -18.03 11.71
C GLU A 486 10.74 -17.23 11.87
N CYS A 487 10.28 -16.66 10.76
CA CYS A 487 9.01 -15.92 10.65
C CYS A 487 7.97 -16.59 9.74
N SER A 488 8.19 -17.84 9.32
CA SER A 488 7.16 -18.63 8.62
C SER A 488 6.21 -19.34 9.58
N CYS A 489 5.25 -20.09 9.03
CA CYS A 489 4.44 -21.08 9.74
C CYS A 489 4.12 -22.28 8.80
N PRO A 490 3.67 -23.43 9.32
CA PRO A 490 3.38 -24.62 8.52
C PRO A 490 2.41 -24.35 7.36
N GLU A 491 1.40 -23.51 7.57
CA GLU A 491 0.40 -23.14 6.59
C GLU A 491 0.99 -22.32 5.44
N LEU A 492 1.88 -21.37 5.74
CA LEU A 492 2.61 -20.62 4.71
C LEU A 492 3.58 -21.53 3.93
N GLU A 493 4.26 -22.44 4.61
CA GLU A 493 5.18 -23.39 3.95
C GLU A 493 4.42 -24.32 3.02
N GLN A 494 3.30 -24.89 3.47
CA GLN A 494 2.42 -25.71 2.65
C GLN A 494 1.87 -24.91 1.46
N LEU A 495 1.36 -23.70 1.69
CA LEU A 495 0.75 -22.88 0.64
C LEU A 495 1.77 -22.48 -0.43
N THR A 496 3.00 -22.11 -0.04
CA THR A 496 4.06 -21.79 -1.02
C THR A 496 4.54 -23.04 -1.78
N ALA A 497 4.55 -24.22 -1.16
CA ALA A 497 4.87 -25.48 -1.84
C ALA A 497 3.82 -25.81 -2.91
N ILE A 498 2.54 -25.76 -2.53
CA ILE A 498 1.43 -25.98 -3.46
C ILE A 498 1.44 -24.95 -4.59
N ALA A 499 1.71 -23.67 -4.30
CA ALA A 499 1.81 -22.64 -5.32
C ALA A 499 2.88 -22.99 -6.37
N ARG A 500 4.08 -23.42 -5.94
CA ARG A 500 5.12 -23.85 -6.90
C ARG A 500 4.68 -25.05 -7.73
N GLU A 501 4.06 -26.06 -7.11
CA GLU A 501 3.52 -27.23 -7.81
C GLU A 501 2.38 -26.86 -8.79
N ALA A 502 1.62 -25.81 -8.49
CA ALA A 502 0.55 -25.30 -9.34
C ALA A 502 1.05 -24.53 -10.57
N GLY A 503 2.32 -24.10 -10.58
CA GLY A 503 2.96 -23.41 -11.70
C GLY A 503 3.49 -22.00 -11.39
N ALA A 504 3.62 -21.61 -10.12
CA ALA A 504 4.30 -20.35 -9.79
C ALA A 504 5.81 -20.45 -9.99
N PHE A 505 6.41 -19.45 -10.64
CA PHE A 505 7.87 -19.32 -10.78
C PHE A 505 8.56 -19.16 -9.42
N GLY A 506 7.92 -18.40 -8.51
CA GLY A 506 8.37 -18.24 -7.14
C GLY A 506 7.22 -17.92 -6.21
N SER A 507 7.32 -18.37 -4.96
CA SER A 507 6.29 -18.12 -3.95
C SER A 507 6.89 -17.95 -2.56
N ARG A 508 6.47 -16.90 -1.87
CA ARG A 508 6.97 -16.53 -0.53
C ARG A 508 5.88 -15.92 0.35
N LEU A 509 6.09 -15.88 1.65
CA LEU A 509 5.26 -15.09 2.56
C LEU A 509 5.40 -13.58 2.28
N THR A 510 4.39 -12.78 2.63
CA THR A 510 4.46 -11.30 2.61
C THR A 510 3.86 -10.72 3.88
N GLY A 511 4.41 -9.59 4.33
CA GLY A 511 4.16 -9.00 5.63
C GLY A 511 4.99 -9.66 6.73
N ALA A 512 4.54 -9.53 7.98
CA ALA A 512 5.33 -9.94 9.13
C ALA A 512 5.53 -11.46 9.26
N GLY A 513 4.80 -12.28 8.51
CA GLY A 513 4.82 -13.73 8.68
C GLY A 513 4.10 -14.21 9.95
N TRP A 514 4.42 -15.43 10.38
CA TRP A 514 3.69 -16.18 11.42
C TRP A 514 2.17 -16.26 11.15
N GLY A 515 1.82 -16.39 9.87
CA GLY A 515 0.47 -16.25 9.32
C GLY A 515 0.40 -15.17 8.24
N GLY A 516 -0.81 -14.77 7.84
CA GLY A 516 -1.04 -13.79 6.78
C GLY A 516 -1.01 -14.41 5.38
N CYS A 517 -0.48 -13.67 4.41
CA CYS A 517 -0.51 -14.06 3.00
C CYS A 517 0.82 -14.56 2.46
N THR A 518 0.72 -15.30 1.36
CA THR A 518 1.80 -15.52 0.40
C THR A 518 1.59 -14.65 -0.83
N VAL A 519 2.68 -14.35 -1.53
CA VAL A 519 2.71 -13.77 -2.87
C VAL A 519 3.41 -14.75 -3.81
N SER A 520 2.77 -15.05 -4.93
CA SER A 520 3.26 -16.00 -5.94
C SER A 520 3.37 -15.30 -7.30
N LEU A 521 4.51 -15.45 -7.97
CA LEU A 521 4.75 -14.94 -9.32
C LEU A 521 4.26 -15.96 -10.36
N VAL A 522 3.32 -15.54 -11.21
CA VAL A 522 2.66 -16.38 -12.21
C VAL A 522 2.61 -15.62 -13.54
N ALA A 523 2.76 -16.32 -14.66
CA ALA A 523 2.49 -15.74 -15.98
C ALA A 523 0.99 -15.49 -16.15
N GLU A 524 0.61 -14.36 -16.75
CA GLU A 524 -0.79 -13.94 -16.90
C GLU A 524 -1.73 -15.04 -17.45
N ASP A 525 -1.33 -15.72 -18.53
CA ASP A 525 -2.12 -16.77 -19.17
C ASP A 525 -2.38 -18.00 -18.26
N ASN A 526 -1.58 -18.17 -17.20
CA ASN A 526 -1.66 -19.30 -16.29
C ASN A 526 -2.43 -18.98 -15.00
N VAL A 527 -2.86 -17.74 -14.77
CA VAL A 527 -3.44 -17.28 -13.49
C VAL A 527 -4.70 -18.07 -13.12
N GLU A 528 -5.65 -18.25 -14.04
CA GLU A 528 -6.90 -18.96 -13.75
C GLU A 528 -6.64 -20.44 -13.38
N SER A 529 -5.81 -21.12 -14.17
CA SER A 529 -5.41 -22.51 -13.93
C SER A 529 -4.66 -22.66 -12.61
N PHE A 530 -3.77 -21.71 -12.29
CA PHE A 530 -3.05 -21.65 -11.04
C PHE A 530 -4.00 -21.54 -9.84
N ILE A 531 -4.95 -20.59 -9.86
CA ILE A 531 -5.91 -20.38 -8.77
C ILE A 531 -6.79 -21.62 -8.57
N ALA A 532 -7.25 -22.24 -9.66
CA ALA A 532 -8.05 -23.47 -9.58
C ALA A 532 -7.28 -24.63 -8.93
N LYS A 533 -6.02 -24.84 -9.30
CA LYS A 533 -5.15 -25.85 -8.69
C LYS A 533 -4.88 -25.54 -7.21
N LEU A 534 -4.65 -24.27 -6.88
CA LEU A 534 -4.44 -23.82 -5.50
C LEU A 534 -5.66 -24.11 -4.62
N LYS A 535 -6.87 -23.79 -5.10
CA LYS A 535 -8.15 -24.10 -4.43
C LYS A 535 -8.31 -25.61 -4.20
N ALA A 536 -8.00 -26.42 -5.20
CA ALA A 536 -8.14 -27.87 -5.11
C ALA A 536 -7.13 -28.50 -4.14
N ALA A 537 -5.91 -28.00 -4.08
CA ALA A 537 -4.81 -28.61 -3.34
C ALA A 537 -4.69 -28.12 -1.88
N TYR A 538 -5.03 -26.87 -1.57
CA TYR A 538 -4.90 -26.34 -0.20
C TYR A 538 -6.14 -26.65 0.65
N PRO A 539 -6.03 -27.50 1.70
CA PRO A 539 -7.22 -28.02 2.41
C PRO A 539 -8.12 -26.94 3.03
N LEU A 540 -7.53 -25.84 3.47
CA LEU A 540 -8.29 -24.76 4.12
C LEU A 540 -9.18 -23.97 3.13
N TYR A 541 -9.01 -24.15 1.82
CA TYR A 541 -9.83 -23.51 0.80
C TYR A 541 -11.03 -24.34 0.34
N HIS A 542 -11.12 -25.62 0.71
CA HIS A 542 -12.15 -26.54 0.19
C HIS A 542 -13.58 -26.12 0.51
N ASN A 543 -13.80 -25.37 1.60
CA ASN A 543 -15.11 -24.91 2.03
C ASN A 543 -15.40 -23.45 1.64
N LEU A 544 -14.49 -22.79 0.91
CA LEU A 544 -14.65 -21.39 0.51
C LEU A 544 -15.21 -21.32 -0.91
N GLU A 545 -16.35 -20.63 -1.06
CA GLU A 545 -17.05 -20.46 -2.33
C GLU A 545 -17.31 -18.98 -2.64
N GLY A 546 -17.39 -18.67 -3.94
CA GLY A 546 -17.69 -17.33 -4.43
C GLY A 546 -16.82 -16.24 -3.79
N ASP A 547 -17.49 -15.20 -3.27
CA ASP A 547 -16.84 -14.03 -2.67
C ASP A 547 -15.92 -14.39 -1.49
N ALA A 548 -16.29 -15.39 -0.68
CA ALA A 548 -15.46 -15.81 0.45
C ALA A 548 -14.10 -16.36 0.00
N PHE A 549 -14.04 -17.04 -1.15
CA PHE A 549 -12.79 -17.49 -1.74
C PHE A 549 -12.04 -16.33 -2.42
N ASN A 550 -12.75 -15.47 -3.15
CA ASN A 550 -12.17 -14.32 -3.85
C ASN A 550 -11.62 -13.23 -2.89
N GLU A 551 -12.04 -13.24 -1.63
CA GLU A 551 -11.46 -12.40 -0.56
C GLU A 551 -10.10 -12.93 -0.09
N VAL A 552 -9.85 -14.24 -0.17
CA VAL A 552 -8.64 -14.88 0.37
C VAL A 552 -7.61 -15.21 -0.70
N VAL A 553 -8.01 -15.39 -1.95
CA VAL A 553 -7.13 -15.59 -3.10
C VAL A 553 -7.51 -14.63 -4.21
N PHE A 554 -6.57 -13.82 -4.69
CA PHE A 554 -6.80 -12.93 -5.83
C PHE A 554 -5.49 -12.61 -6.55
N ALA A 555 -5.59 -12.44 -7.87
CA ALA A 555 -4.51 -11.93 -8.69
C ALA A 555 -4.47 -10.40 -8.62
N THR A 556 -3.28 -9.83 -8.79
CA THR A 556 -3.12 -8.39 -8.91
C THR A 556 -1.90 -8.02 -9.73
N LYS A 557 -2.01 -6.88 -10.43
CA LYS A 557 -0.88 -6.19 -11.05
C LYS A 557 -0.55 -4.93 -10.24
N PRO A 558 0.69 -4.42 -10.29
CA PRO A 558 1.01 -3.16 -9.63
C PRO A 558 0.06 -2.04 -10.05
N SER A 559 -0.61 -1.42 -9.07
CA SER A 559 -1.66 -0.41 -9.27
C SER A 559 -1.13 1.02 -9.05
N ASN A 560 -1.90 2.01 -9.51
CA ASN A 560 -1.80 3.39 -9.05
C ASN A 560 -1.87 3.49 -7.52
N GLY A 561 -1.04 4.37 -6.95
CA GLY A 561 -1.09 4.79 -5.56
C GLY A 561 -2.31 5.65 -5.22
N ALA A 562 -2.26 6.28 -4.04
CA ALA A 562 -3.37 7.02 -3.47
C ALA A 562 -3.73 8.26 -4.29
N CYS A 563 -5.03 8.51 -4.40
CA CYS A 563 -5.61 9.60 -5.17
C CYS A 563 -6.89 10.11 -4.52
N ASP A 564 -7.27 11.32 -4.89
CA ASP A 564 -8.59 11.86 -4.59
C ASP A 564 -9.43 11.93 -5.86
N SER A 565 -10.74 12.06 -5.70
CA SER A 565 -11.65 12.31 -6.81
C SER A 565 -12.77 13.26 -6.41
N GLU A 566 -13.07 14.20 -7.29
CA GLU A 566 -14.21 15.10 -7.11
C GLU A 566 -15.48 14.36 -7.52
N ALA A 567 -16.38 14.15 -6.57
CA ALA A 567 -17.62 13.41 -6.81
C ALA A 567 -18.72 14.28 -7.44
N THR A 568 -18.46 15.57 -7.70
CA THR A 568 -19.42 16.48 -8.37
C THR A 568 -18.73 17.24 -9.50
N SER A 569 -19.37 17.34 -10.67
CA SER A 569 -18.91 18.12 -11.82
C SER A 569 -19.05 19.64 -11.64
N HIS A 570 -19.23 20.13 -10.42
CA HIS A 570 -19.39 21.55 -10.14
C HIS A 570 -18.02 22.16 -9.82
N GLY A 571 -17.30 22.54 -10.87
CA GLY A 571 -16.08 23.33 -10.75
C GLY A 571 -16.31 24.55 -9.85
N ARG A 572 -15.37 24.81 -8.94
CA ARG A 572 -15.28 26.07 -8.20
C ARG A 572 -15.15 27.23 -9.19
N GLN A 573 -16.26 27.84 -9.59
CA GLN A 573 -16.27 29.23 -10.03
C GLN A 573 -16.93 30.08 -8.95
N ALA A 574 -16.10 30.85 -8.25
CA ALA A 574 -16.55 32.01 -7.52
C ALA A 574 -17.17 33.01 -8.52
N GLY A 575 -18.49 33.18 -8.48
CA GLY A 575 -19.17 34.27 -9.20
C GLY A 575 -20.55 33.90 -9.76
N ARG A 576 -21.59 34.51 -9.18
CA ARG A 576 -22.98 34.68 -9.68
C ARG A 576 -23.21 34.29 -11.16
N ILE A 577 -24.19 33.41 -11.42
CA ILE A 577 -25.45 33.68 -12.18
C ILE A 577 -26.27 32.39 -12.43
N ARG A 578 -27.57 32.53 -12.13
CA ARG A 578 -28.84 31.89 -12.62
C ARG A 578 -28.92 30.41 -13.04
N SER A 579 -29.94 29.80 -12.45
CA SER A 579 -30.61 28.51 -12.70
C SER A 579 -30.82 28.11 -14.17
N GLY A 580 -30.49 26.85 -14.47
CA GLY A 580 -30.95 26.11 -15.63
C GLY A 580 -30.10 24.85 -15.84
N ASP A 581 -30.77 23.70 -15.91
CA ASP A 581 -30.29 22.37 -16.33
C ASP A 581 -29.52 21.48 -15.34
N MET A 582 -30.31 20.63 -14.67
CA MET A 582 -29.91 19.39 -14.01
C MET A 582 -29.61 18.30 -15.05
N THR A 583 -28.48 17.60 -14.94
CA THR A 583 -28.39 16.16 -15.25
C THR A 583 -27.30 15.46 -14.42
N SER A 584 -27.65 14.25 -13.99
CA SER A 584 -26.96 13.30 -13.13
C SER A 584 -25.65 12.74 -13.68
N PHE A 585 -24.83 12.15 -12.81
CA PHE A 585 -23.78 11.18 -13.16
C PHE A 585 -24.30 10.19 -14.22
N ARG A 586 -23.78 10.28 -15.44
CA ARG A 586 -23.86 9.23 -16.46
C ARG A 586 -22.45 8.82 -16.79
N VAL A 587 -22.09 7.59 -16.46
CA VAL A 587 -21.14 6.84 -17.28
C VAL A 587 -21.78 6.82 -18.66
N SER A 588 -21.21 7.53 -19.62
CA SER A 588 -21.73 7.55 -20.97
C SER A 588 -21.71 6.13 -21.51
N GLU A 589 -22.88 5.57 -21.80
CA GLU A 589 -22.98 4.56 -22.85
C GLU A 589 -22.21 5.09 -24.06
N ALA A 590 -21.18 4.37 -24.50
CA ALA A 590 -20.43 4.70 -25.70
C ALA A 590 -21.38 4.67 -26.90
N ARG A 591 -22.00 5.81 -27.21
CA ARG A 591 -22.65 6.05 -28.49
C ARG A 591 -21.60 6.60 -29.44
N PHE A 592 -21.33 5.82 -30.48
CA PHE A 592 -20.52 6.24 -31.62
C PHE A 592 -21.10 7.53 -32.21
N HIS A 593 -20.40 8.64 -32.01
CA HIS A 593 -20.50 9.79 -32.89
C HIS A 593 -19.35 9.71 -33.89
N CYS A 594 -19.65 9.19 -35.07
CA CYS A 594 -18.84 9.44 -36.26
C CYS A 594 -19.15 10.86 -36.73
N ASP A 595 -18.49 11.85 -36.16
CA ASP A 595 -18.52 13.21 -36.70
C ASP A 595 -17.30 13.45 -37.59
N GLU A 596 -17.63 14.01 -38.75
CA GLU A 596 -16.84 14.13 -39.96
C GLU A 596 -15.59 15.00 -39.78
N TYR A 597 -14.42 14.42 -40.08
CA TYR A 597 -13.22 15.19 -40.43
C TYR A 597 -13.40 15.82 -41.82
N ALA A 598 -14.15 16.92 -41.91
CA ALA A 598 -14.11 17.80 -43.08
C ALA A 598 -12.93 18.78 -42.92
N GLY A 599 -11.75 18.34 -43.35
CA GLY A 599 -10.54 19.16 -43.41
C GLY A 599 -10.70 20.33 -44.38
N SER A 600 -10.48 21.54 -43.88
CA SER A 600 -10.35 22.77 -44.65
C SER A 600 -8.95 22.84 -45.28
N TYR A 601 -8.86 22.68 -46.59
CA TYR A 601 -7.69 23.09 -47.38
C TYR A 601 -8.06 24.26 -48.32
N PRO A 602 -7.13 25.21 -48.55
CA PRO A 602 -7.37 26.46 -49.29
C PRO A 602 -7.36 26.23 -50.82
N PRO A 603 -7.86 27.20 -51.63
CA PRO A 603 -8.18 26.94 -53.01
C PRO A 603 -6.98 27.08 -53.96
N SER A 604 -7.04 26.25 -55.01
CA SER A 604 -6.60 26.49 -56.39
C SER A 604 -5.11 26.45 -56.73
N ILE A 605 -4.68 25.41 -57.47
CA ILE A 605 -3.87 25.53 -58.70
C ILE A 605 -4.33 24.46 -59.70
N ARG A 606 -4.54 24.89 -60.96
CA ARG A 606 -4.91 24.10 -62.15
C ARG A 606 -3.81 23.10 -62.56
N GLY A 607 -4.20 21.95 -63.09
CA GLY A 607 -3.32 21.10 -63.88
C GLY A 607 -4.02 19.85 -64.42
N GLN A 608 -4.27 19.83 -65.74
CA GLN A 608 -4.85 18.71 -66.48
C GLN A 608 -3.88 17.53 -66.59
N GLY A 609 -4.44 16.31 -66.67
CA GLY A 609 -3.93 15.28 -67.57
C GLY A 609 -3.57 13.93 -66.95
N GLY A 610 -4.22 12.87 -67.46
CA GLY A 610 -3.54 11.62 -67.79
C GLY A 610 -3.86 10.40 -66.92
N ASP A 611 -4.55 9.45 -67.55
CA ASP A 611 -4.84 8.09 -67.10
C ASP A 611 -3.66 7.32 -66.48
N LEU A 612 -3.97 6.39 -65.55
CA LEU A 612 -3.87 4.93 -65.76
C LEU A 612 -4.10 4.13 -64.45
N LEU A 613 -5.06 3.20 -64.53
CA LEU A 613 -5.07 1.83 -63.97
C LEU A 613 -4.94 1.59 -62.45
N GLY A 614 -5.96 0.91 -61.90
CA GLY A 614 -5.69 -0.24 -61.00
C GLY A 614 -6.57 -0.46 -59.76
N ARG A 615 -7.70 -1.15 -59.95
CA ARG A 615 -8.27 -2.23 -59.09
C ARG A 615 -8.68 -1.94 -57.62
N ASN A 616 -10.01 -1.93 -57.44
CA ASN A 616 -10.83 -2.73 -56.51
C ASN A 616 -10.33 -2.98 -55.06
N CYS A 617 -10.88 -2.22 -54.10
CA CYS A 617 -11.12 -2.71 -52.74
C CYS A 617 -12.34 -3.65 -52.72
N SER A 618 -12.12 -4.89 -52.27
CA SER A 618 -13.12 -5.93 -52.07
C SER A 618 -13.53 -5.99 -50.59
N ALA A 619 -14.84 -6.08 -50.38
CA ALA A 619 -15.58 -6.48 -49.19
C ALA A 619 -14.79 -7.31 -48.13
N ALA A 620 -14.53 -6.70 -46.97
CA ALA A 620 -14.25 -7.40 -45.71
C ALA A 620 -14.76 -6.68 -44.45
N TYR A 621 -15.39 -5.50 -44.59
CA TYR A 621 -15.77 -4.66 -43.44
C TYR A 621 -17.27 -4.67 -43.08
N CYS A 622 -18.10 -5.48 -43.76
CA CYS A 622 -19.56 -5.48 -43.57
C CYS A 622 -20.14 -6.63 -42.72
N ASN A 623 -19.32 -7.54 -42.18
CA ASN A 623 -19.83 -8.71 -41.43
C ASN A 623 -19.53 -8.71 -39.92
N LEU A 624 -18.94 -7.63 -39.35
CA LEU A 624 -18.66 -7.56 -37.91
C LEU A 624 -19.71 -6.77 -37.10
N CYS A 625 -20.53 -5.93 -37.75
CA CYS A 625 -21.55 -5.11 -37.06
C CYS A 625 -22.88 -5.83 -36.80
N SER A 626 -23.10 -7.02 -37.38
CA SER A 626 -24.40 -7.73 -37.29
C SER A 626 -24.47 -8.80 -36.19
N SER A 627 -23.36 -9.09 -35.50
CA SER A 627 -23.29 -10.16 -34.48
C SER A 627 -23.18 -9.69 -33.03
N ILE A 628 -23.14 -8.37 -32.77
CA ILE A 628 -23.05 -7.81 -31.39
C ILE A 628 -24.40 -7.26 -30.89
N SER A 629 -25.43 -7.13 -31.76
CA SER A 629 -26.73 -6.53 -31.37
C SER A 629 -27.80 -7.53 -30.89
N ALA A 630 -27.46 -8.80 -30.61
CA ALA A 630 -28.45 -9.85 -30.32
C ALA A 630 -28.36 -10.49 -28.92
N ALA A 631 -27.58 -9.97 -27.99
CA ALA A 631 -27.42 -10.58 -26.67
C ALA A 631 -27.38 -9.57 -25.52
N THR A 632 -28.45 -8.78 -25.33
CA THR A 632 -28.84 -8.20 -24.03
C THR A 632 -30.22 -7.53 -24.11
N GLU A 633 -31.28 -8.34 -24.05
CA GLU A 633 -32.60 -7.87 -23.58
C GLU A 633 -32.99 -8.76 -22.40
N VAL A 634 -32.86 -8.23 -21.18
CA VAL A 634 -33.54 -8.78 -19.99
C VAL A 634 -34.50 -7.70 -19.50
N VAL A 635 -35.77 -7.89 -19.84
CA VAL A 635 -36.90 -7.08 -19.41
C VAL A 635 -37.27 -7.46 -17.97
N VAL A 636 -37.20 -6.49 -17.06
CA VAL A 636 -37.82 -6.55 -15.74
C VAL A 636 -39.29 -6.16 -15.91
N THR A 637 -40.23 -7.06 -15.58
CA THR A 637 -41.65 -6.70 -15.41
C THR A 637 -42.16 -7.12 -14.04
N GLU A 638 -42.83 -6.16 -13.40
CA GLU A 638 -43.47 -6.20 -12.09
C GLU A 638 -44.50 -7.34 -12.00
N THR A 639 -44.51 -8.06 -10.88
CA THR A 639 -45.60 -8.99 -10.55
C THR A 639 -46.55 -8.33 -9.55
N VAL A 640 -47.73 -7.96 -10.02
CA VAL A 640 -48.92 -7.72 -9.20
C VAL A 640 -49.81 -8.95 -9.30
N MET A 641 -50.20 -9.48 -8.14
CA MET A 641 -51.14 -10.57 -7.91
C MET A 641 -52.47 -10.38 -8.64
N ILE A 642 -53.03 -11.45 -9.22
CA ILE A 642 -54.46 -11.82 -9.19
C ILE A 642 -54.62 -13.31 -9.56
N GLU A 643 -55.41 -14.01 -8.75
CA GLU A 643 -55.86 -15.40 -8.88
C GLU A 643 -56.59 -15.68 -10.21
N ARG A 644 -56.44 -16.90 -10.76
CA ARG A 644 -57.54 -17.91 -10.86
C ARG A 644 -57.23 -19.05 -11.84
N THR A 645 -57.40 -20.27 -11.30
CA THR A 645 -57.94 -21.51 -11.90
C THR A 645 -57.30 -22.15 -13.14
N SER A 646 -56.76 -23.35 -12.88
CA SER A 646 -57.10 -24.63 -13.54
C SER A 646 -56.76 -24.81 -15.02
N PHE A 647 -55.84 -25.73 -15.34
CA PHE A 647 -56.16 -27.02 -15.99
C PHE A 647 -54.90 -27.90 -16.20
N ASP A 648 -55.11 -29.20 -16.04
CA ASP A 648 -54.18 -30.33 -16.13
C ASP A 648 -53.49 -30.54 -17.50
N LEU A 649 -52.37 -31.28 -17.45
CA LEU A 649 -51.86 -32.37 -18.34
C LEU A 649 -50.35 -32.20 -18.60
N ALA A 650 -49.45 -32.92 -17.92
CA ALA A 650 -49.06 -34.34 -18.06
C ALA A 650 -48.03 -34.63 -19.19
N GLN A 651 -46.88 -35.19 -18.76
CA GLN A 651 -45.95 -36.09 -19.49
C GLN A 651 -45.12 -35.46 -20.64
N ALA A 652 -43.85 -35.81 -20.93
CA ALA A 652 -42.89 -36.85 -20.55
C ALA A 652 -41.46 -36.29 -20.80
N SER A 653 -40.45 -36.52 -19.97
CA SER A 653 -39.42 -37.58 -20.12
C SER A 653 -38.91 -37.79 -21.55
N PHE A 654 -37.64 -37.46 -21.84
CA PHE A 654 -36.58 -38.43 -22.18
C PHE A 654 -35.24 -37.73 -22.49
N SER A 655 -34.18 -38.33 -21.90
CA SER A 655 -32.73 -38.27 -22.19
C SER A 655 -32.00 -36.93 -22.17
#